data_AF-A0A6C2UMY3-F1
#
_entry.id   AF-A0A6C2UMY3-F1
#
_cell.length_a   1.000
_cell.length_b   1.000
_cell.length_c   1.000
_cell.angle_alpha   90.00
_cell.angle_beta   90.00
_cell.angle_gamma   90.00
#
_symmetry.space_group_name_H-M   'P 1'
#
loop_
_entity.id
_entity.type
_entity.pdbx_description
1 polymer ?
#
loop_
_entity_poly.entity_id
_entity_poly.type
_entity_poly.pdbx_seq_one_letter_code
_entity_poly.pdbx_strand_id
1 'polypeptide(L)'
;MFGLTPICVVTVMVGLAFGALAEPSQVGICDLQTRTERFDPDYVRVIQANNAHTGQALQWADVEPVQGTYDFSGLDLSLKQIQETGRYAIIKLNGNDKPDWLFDIAPYHTNTTWDTSVFDTIGIPMFWHTNFVSAYSNLLAAYGTYLETNAYHAIISGVRQNFNPIGTEHTSVPTEYRDLSQWFVPPGVEQGPEYSASIVLDYKNAIVDTHIERIMPHTFVYIRSNIEDSILETNRALFESGQLGFFHTGASMEQNQVFNQDWRYSRYLEFCKTGQTRGFCEMAGWFQYLDKYPATAFPKVQWNYWRLLSDLHCGVSMSGFHYSTLFSGLFGEPEYDASWQFADRYLGLHAEPSATPGAWVALRGTGDNYAGDYNFLMERLPGDTSTEVVNIGSINIRYGAWARSLPAGGTMNFSVNSNVFAVGEAMTARVVYFDGGTGNWEFRQGGGTAMTVTNANSGDWIEAETVISNSANLQFVNVGIEGAVFHMLELNRMEPPVVEPALTNVFTAADDTFIAQAYPDQNKGSLGFVRLRSDVGENAKTILVKFSVGSITGKIASVKLRLHSIDLEDLATVRPAASSWAETAVTWNTRPTLGEIIAGSHAVSGKWCEWDVTAVVTNSGTYSFAIENEINGDRDFTSKEGGLPPELIVELYDAEGSYRVWTGEHGLYDEAADHTADPDADEINNLLEYGLGGSPTNGDSAAMLPTFGSGLDYVYRRRSDAGLRGLDYQVITTTNLVTGTWSTNGCVETGDAEIDAAFEFVTNAVAMDQPHRFLQLLIEMD
;
A
#
# COMPACT_ATOMS: atom_id res chain seq x y z
N MET A 1 -48.46 -16.81 -5.10
CA MET A 1 -48.85 -16.52 -6.50
C MET A 1 -47.91 -15.40 -6.92
N PHE A 2 -46.80 -15.77 -7.55
CA PHE A 2 -45.64 -14.88 -7.77
C PHE A 2 -45.97 -13.83 -8.82
N GLY A 3 -45.76 -12.55 -8.47
CA GLY A 3 -45.82 -11.42 -9.38
C GLY A 3 -44.53 -11.33 -10.18
N LEU A 4 -44.68 -11.15 -11.49
CA LEU A 4 -43.61 -10.92 -12.44
C LEU A 4 -43.16 -9.46 -12.36
N THR A 5 -41.87 -9.22 -12.17
CA THR A 5 -41.20 -7.95 -12.45
C THR A 5 -41.09 -7.74 -13.98
N PRO A 6 -41.20 -6.50 -14.50
CA PRO A 6 -41.12 -6.26 -15.94
C PRO A 6 -39.66 -6.15 -16.41
N ILE A 7 -39.30 -6.97 -17.40
CA ILE A 7 -38.05 -6.84 -18.18
C ILE A 7 -38.30 -5.78 -19.27
N CYS A 8 -37.46 -4.75 -19.35
CA CYS A 8 -37.55 -3.69 -20.37
C CYS A 8 -36.49 -3.94 -21.47
N VAL A 9 -36.88 -3.90 -22.76
CA VAL A 9 -36.02 -4.21 -23.93
C VAL A 9 -36.21 -3.12 -24.99
N VAL A 10 -35.12 -2.48 -25.46
CA VAL A 10 -35.13 -1.51 -26.58
C VAL A 10 -33.93 -1.75 -27.51
N THR A 11 -34.14 -1.74 -28.83
CA THR A 11 -33.21 -2.22 -29.87
C THR A 11 -32.73 -1.12 -30.83
N VAL A 12 -31.43 -1.09 -31.19
CA VAL A 12 -30.83 -0.20 -32.23
C VAL A 12 -29.96 -1.00 -33.22
N MET A 13 -29.91 -0.61 -34.51
CA MET A 13 -29.67 -1.57 -35.61
C MET A 13 -28.98 -0.93 -36.86
N VAL A 14 -27.68 -1.19 -37.13
CA VAL A 14 -26.96 -0.76 -38.38
C VAL A 14 -25.79 -1.74 -38.70
N GLY A 15 -25.46 -2.04 -39.98
CA GLY A 15 -24.32 -2.93 -40.33
C GLY A 15 -23.69 -2.67 -41.71
N LEU A 16 -22.43 -3.13 -41.91
CA LEU A 16 -21.73 -3.53 -43.18
C LEU A 16 -20.22 -3.91 -42.96
N ALA A 17 -19.61 -4.71 -43.85
CA ALA A 17 -18.55 -5.74 -43.59
C ALA A 17 -17.11 -5.56 -44.22
N PHE A 18 -16.20 -6.51 -43.88
CA PHE A 18 -14.85 -6.92 -44.42
C PHE A 18 -13.59 -6.24 -43.81
N GLY A 19 -12.41 -6.84 -43.50
CA GLY A 19 -11.77 -8.18 -43.51
C GLY A 19 -10.25 -8.03 -43.13
N ALA A 20 -9.67 -8.93 -42.32
CA ALA A 20 -8.38 -8.75 -41.58
C ALA A 20 -7.22 -9.70 -41.96
N LEU A 21 -5.96 -9.37 -41.58
CA LEU A 21 -4.81 -10.30 -41.37
C LEU A 21 -3.76 -9.74 -40.35
N ALA A 22 -3.08 -10.65 -39.62
CA ALA A 22 -2.31 -10.47 -38.37
C ALA A 22 -0.75 -10.57 -38.49
N GLU A 23 -0.03 -10.23 -37.40
CA GLU A 23 1.44 -10.29 -37.17
C GLU A 23 1.93 -11.50 -36.32
N PRO A 24 3.27 -11.76 -36.19
CA PRO A 24 3.81 -12.71 -35.20
C PRO A 24 4.96 -12.23 -34.26
N SER A 25 4.75 -12.50 -32.96
CA SER A 25 5.60 -13.17 -31.93
C SER A 25 6.90 -12.58 -31.32
N GLN A 26 6.91 -12.52 -29.98
CA GLN A 26 8.00 -12.25 -29.02
C GLN A 26 8.78 -13.50 -28.55
N VAL A 27 9.96 -13.29 -27.93
CA VAL A 27 10.73 -14.26 -27.12
C VAL A 27 11.08 -13.61 -25.77
N GLY A 28 10.90 -14.36 -24.68
CA GLY A 28 10.85 -13.88 -23.29
C GLY A 28 12.18 -13.56 -22.60
N ILE A 29 12.12 -12.46 -21.84
CA ILE A 29 12.98 -12.10 -20.71
C ILE A 29 12.08 -12.23 -19.48
N CYS A 30 12.61 -12.79 -18.38
CA CYS A 30 11.91 -12.89 -17.12
C CYS A 30 11.50 -11.48 -16.67
N ASP A 31 10.21 -11.33 -16.40
CA ASP A 31 9.52 -10.06 -16.46
C ASP A 31 9.70 -9.22 -15.19
N LEU A 32 10.90 -8.67 -15.02
CA LEU A 32 11.16 -7.59 -14.06
C LEU A 32 10.61 -6.24 -14.55
N GLN A 33 10.12 -6.16 -15.79
CA GLN A 33 9.49 -4.97 -16.37
C GLN A 33 7.97 -4.89 -16.09
N THR A 34 7.30 -6.00 -15.77
CA THR A 34 5.86 -6.01 -15.42
C THR A 34 5.54 -6.20 -13.94
N ARG A 35 6.49 -6.00 -13.03
CA ARG A 35 6.10 -5.42 -11.72
C ARG A 35 5.74 -3.94 -11.87
N THR A 36 4.82 -3.65 -12.80
CA THR A 36 3.74 -2.68 -12.65
C THR A 36 2.73 -3.22 -11.62
N GLU A 37 3.23 -3.75 -10.50
CA GLU A 37 2.41 -3.92 -9.31
C GLU A 37 1.99 -2.50 -8.97
N ARG A 38 0.68 -2.22 -9.06
CA ARG A 38 0.05 -1.05 -8.45
C ARG A 38 0.81 -0.70 -7.18
N PHE A 39 1.10 0.58 -6.96
CA PHE A 39 1.43 1.07 -5.63
C PHE A 39 0.29 0.67 -4.70
N ASP A 40 0.43 -0.48 -4.06
CA ASP A 40 -0.48 -0.92 -3.02
C ASP A 40 -0.11 -0.06 -1.79
N PRO A 41 -1.05 0.75 -1.26
CA PRO A 41 -0.81 1.64 -0.14
C PRO A 41 -0.32 0.91 1.12
N ASP A 42 -0.40 -0.43 1.18
CA ASP A 42 0.22 -1.22 2.24
C ASP A 42 1.76 -1.37 2.08
N TYR A 43 2.34 -1.07 0.90
CA TYR A 43 3.78 -1.23 0.59
C TYR A 43 4.70 -0.10 1.10
N VAL A 44 4.15 1.06 1.46
CA VAL A 44 4.95 2.29 1.60
C VAL A 44 5.45 2.57 3.02
N ARG A 45 4.79 2.00 4.04
CA ARG A 45 5.28 1.96 5.42
C ARG A 45 6.05 0.67 5.68
N VAL A 46 7.37 0.79 5.77
CA VAL A 46 8.21 -0.38 5.99
C VAL A 46 8.84 -0.42 7.37
N ILE A 47 8.87 -1.62 7.91
CA ILE A 47 9.60 -1.91 9.14
C ILE A 47 11.00 -2.32 8.75
N GLN A 48 11.98 -1.71 9.39
CA GLN A 48 13.33 -2.23 9.27
C GLN A 48 13.50 -3.47 10.14
N ALA A 49 13.78 -4.62 9.52
CA ALA A 49 13.93 -5.88 10.24
C ALA A 49 15.18 -5.90 11.12
N ASN A 50 15.05 -6.58 12.26
CA ASN A 50 16.11 -6.81 13.23
C ASN A 50 16.37 -8.32 13.36
N ASN A 51 17.40 -8.71 14.11
CA ASN A 51 17.52 -10.07 14.62
C ASN A 51 16.59 -10.23 15.83
N ALA A 52 15.54 -11.04 15.68
CA ALA A 52 14.55 -11.24 16.73
C ALA A 52 15.09 -12.01 17.94
N HIS A 53 16.18 -12.77 17.81
CA HIS A 53 16.81 -13.44 18.94
C HIS A 53 17.49 -12.44 19.90
N THR A 54 18.03 -11.34 19.37
CA THR A 54 18.78 -10.34 20.14
C THR A 54 17.99 -9.05 20.36
N GLY A 55 16.94 -8.81 19.57
CA GLY A 55 16.22 -7.55 19.51
C GLY A 55 17.03 -6.40 18.88
N GLN A 56 18.22 -6.70 18.35
CA GLN A 56 19.15 -5.74 17.75
C GLN A 56 19.19 -5.89 16.23
N ALA A 57 19.88 -4.99 15.53
CA ALA A 57 20.11 -5.16 14.09
C ALA A 57 20.86 -6.49 13.82
N LEU A 58 20.48 -7.20 12.75
CA LEU A 58 21.11 -8.45 12.32
C LEU A 58 22.61 -8.25 12.05
N GLN A 59 23.48 -8.90 12.83
CA GLN A 59 24.93 -8.75 12.72
C GLN A 59 25.57 -9.85 11.87
N TRP A 60 26.72 -9.57 11.26
CA TRP A 60 27.53 -10.59 10.59
C TRP A 60 27.92 -11.72 11.55
N ALA A 61 28.28 -11.41 12.80
CA ALA A 61 28.60 -12.43 13.79
C ALA A 61 27.43 -13.40 14.07
N ASP A 62 26.19 -12.92 14.03
CA ASP A 62 25.00 -13.75 14.21
C ASP A 62 24.77 -14.68 13.00
N VAL A 63 25.00 -14.14 11.79
CA VAL A 63 24.72 -14.85 10.53
C VAL A 63 25.81 -15.84 10.16
N GLU A 64 27.08 -15.58 10.48
CA GLU A 64 28.19 -16.46 10.14
C GLU A 64 29.08 -16.75 11.37
N PRO A 65 28.55 -17.40 12.41
CA PRO A 65 29.30 -17.66 13.65
C PRO A 65 30.50 -18.58 13.41
N VAL A 66 30.43 -19.41 12.38
CA VAL A 66 31.53 -20.27 11.90
C VAL A 66 31.70 -20.02 10.40
N GLN A 67 32.94 -19.83 9.96
CA GLN A 67 33.25 -19.54 8.56
C GLN A 67 32.54 -20.50 7.60
N GLY A 68 31.77 -19.96 6.66
CA GLY A 68 31.04 -20.72 5.64
C GLY A 68 29.78 -21.45 6.14
N THR A 69 29.37 -21.25 7.39
CA THR A 69 28.11 -21.77 7.94
C THR A 69 27.20 -20.61 8.27
N TYR A 70 26.04 -20.54 7.61
CA TYR A 70 25.15 -19.39 7.67
C TYR A 70 23.86 -19.69 8.45
N ASP A 71 23.47 -18.79 9.36
CA ASP A 71 22.23 -18.86 10.14
C ASP A 71 21.40 -17.59 9.99
N PHE A 72 20.26 -17.70 9.31
CA PHE A 72 19.31 -16.60 9.11
C PHE A 72 18.05 -16.74 9.98
N SER A 73 17.99 -17.68 10.93
CA SER A 73 16.76 -17.94 11.71
C SER A 73 16.28 -16.72 12.50
N GLY A 74 17.21 -15.87 12.94
CA GLY A 74 16.88 -14.62 13.61
C GLY A 74 16.19 -13.60 12.71
N LEU A 75 16.50 -13.61 11.41
CA LEU A 75 15.83 -12.80 10.40
C LEU A 75 14.45 -13.38 10.06
N ASP A 76 14.35 -14.70 9.89
CA ASP A 76 13.07 -15.40 9.65
C ASP A 76 12.04 -15.06 10.75
N LEU A 77 12.45 -15.11 12.02
CA LEU A 77 11.58 -14.75 13.14
C LEU A 77 11.13 -13.29 13.10
N SER A 78 12.03 -12.37 12.72
CA SER A 78 11.66 -10.95 12.59
C SER A 78 10.72 -10.73 11.41
N LEU A 79 10.92 -11.42 10.28
CA LEU A 79 10.07 -11.32 9.11
C LEU A 79 8.69 -11.91 9.40
N LYS A 80 8.61 -13.04 10.11
CA LYS A 80 7.35 -13.59 10.62
C LYS A 80 6.56 -12.56 11.43
N GLN A 81 7.22 -11.93 12.40
CA GLN A 81 6.58 -10.91 13.25
C GLN A 81 6.15 -9.66 12.46
N ILE A 82 6.92 -9.26 11.45
CA ILE A 82 6.55 -8.13 10.58
C ILE A 82 5.34 -8.51 9.72
N GLN A 83 5.31 -9.71 9.15
CA GLN A 83 4.19 -10.24 8.38
C GLN A 83 2.89 -10.26 9.21
N GLU A 84 2.98 -10.63 10.50
CA GLU A 84 1.85 -10.59 11.44
C GLU A 84 1.27 -9.17 11.63
N THR A 85 2.01 -8.11 11.30
CA THR A 85 1.51 -6.72 11.31
C THR A 85 0.86 -6.27 9.99
N GLY A 86 0.89 -7.11 8.95
CA GLY A 86 0.43 -6.75 7.60
C GLY A 86 1.32 -5.75 6.88
N ARG A 87 2.60 -5.61 7.30
CA ARG A 87 3.53 -4.62 6.75
C ARG A 87 4.70 -5.28 6.04
N TYR A 88 5.39 -4.49 5.22
CA TYR A 88 6.58 -4.94 4.51
C TYR A 88 7.87 -4.60 5.27
N ALA A 89 8.94 -5.30 4.89
CA ALA A 89 10.25 -5.22 5.51
C ALA A 89 11.31 -4.67 4.55
N ILE A 90 12.13 -3.75 5.07
CA ILE A 90 13.48 -3.51 4.54
C ILE A 90 14.45 -4.27 5.42
N ILE A 91 15.28 -5.10 4.80
CA ILE A 91 16.24 -5.95 5.50
C ILE A 91 17.66 -5.40 5.33
N LYS A 92 18.50 -5.62 6.34
CA LYS A 92 19.89 -5.16 6.38
C LYS A 92 20.76 -6.18 7.11
N LEU A 93 22.04 -6.20 6.74
CA LEU A 93 23.07 -6.98 7.41
C LEU A 93 24.16 -6.05 7.93
N ASN A 94 24.25 -5.92 9.24
CA ASN A 94 25.17 -5.00 9.91
C ASN A 94 26.51 -5.67 10.23
N GLY A 95 27.55 -4.84 10.35
CA GLY A 95 28.91 -5.25 10.67
C GLY A 95 29.43 -4.56 11.93
N ASN A 96 28.54 -4.15 12.84
CA ASN A 96 28.96 -3.62 14.14
C ASN A 96 29.69 -4.69 14.94
N ASP A 97 29.17 -5.92 14.89
CA ASP A 97 29.77 -7.13 15.45
C ASP A 97 30.08 -8.14 14.33
N LYS A 98 31.33 -8.57 14.23
CA LYS A 98 31.84 -9.47 13.19
C LYS A 98 32.38 -10.76 13.83
N PRO A 99 32.31 -11.89 13.11
CA PRO A 99 32.68 -13.15 13.72
C PRO A 99 34.20 -13.26 13.96
N ASP A 100 34.57 -13.85 15.10
CA ASP A 100 35.96 -13.96 15.58
C ASP A 100 36.92 -14.60 14.56
N TRP A 101 36.44 -15.53 13.73
CA TRP A 101 37.28 -16.20 12.73
C TRP A 101 37.81 -15.26 11.63
N LEU A 102 37.24 -14.06 11.46
CA LEU A 102 37.80 -13.07 10.54
C LEU A 102 39.21 -12.62 10.96
N PHE A 103 39.48 -12.59 12.26
CA PHE A 103 40.77 -12.21 12.82
C PHE A 103 41.85 -13.27 12.61
N ASP A 104 41.49 -14.49 12.21
CA ASP A 104 42.43 -15.52 11.80
C ASP A 104 42.86 -15.38 10.33
N ILE A 105 42.07 -14.67 9.51
CA ILE A 105 42.27 -14.61 8.05
C ILE A 105 42.57 -13.22 7.51
N ALA A 106 42.38 -12.16 8.28
CA ALA A 106 42.65 -10.78 7.88
C ALA A 106 43.57 -10.08 8.89
N PRO A 107 44.53 -9.25 8.45
CA PRO A 107 45.25 -8.36 9.34
C PRO A 107 44.29 -7.46 10.11
N TYR A 108 44.62 -7.07 11.33
CA TYR A 108 43.74 -6.24 12.16
C TYR A 108 44.51 -5.33 13.10
N HIS A 109 43.86 -4.27 13.55
CA HIS A 109 44.39 -3.36 14.55
C HIS A 109 43.68 -3.62 15.89
N THR A 110 44.43 -3.76 16.99
CA THR A 110 43.85 -4.13 18.31
C THR A 110 43.12 -2.99 19.00
N ASN A 111 43.44 -1.74 18.66
CA ASN A 111 42.72 -0.59 19.18
C ASN A 111 41.36 -0.44 18.48
N THR A 112 40.27 -0.59 19.22
CA THR A 112 38.90 -0.39 18.75
C THR A 112 38.32 0.99 19.13
N THR A 113 39.07 1.79 19.89
CA THR A 113 38.51 2.97 20.58
C THR A 113 38.26 4.19 19.71
N TRP A 114 38.77 4.22 18.47
CA TRP A 114 38.58 5.38 17.59
C TRP A 114 37.22 5.41 16.91
N ASP A 115 36.44 4.33 16.97
CA ASP A 115 35.11 4.26 16.38
C ASP A 115 34.12 3.58 17.32
N THR A 116 33.08 4.32 17.74
CA THR A 116 32.07 3.82 18.67
C THR A 116 31.09 2.84 18.04
N SER A 117 31.13 2.64 16.73
CA SER A 117 30.26 1.69 16.02
C SER A 117 30.83 0.27 15.99
N VAL A 118 32.04 0.05 16.52
CA VAL A 118 32.70 -1.25 16.57
C VAL A 118 32.38 -1.95 17.88
N PHE A 119 31.74 -3.12 17.79
CA PHE A 119 31.45 -4.01 18.91
C PHE A 119 32.40 -5.21 18.96
N ASP A 120 33.19 -5.40 17.90
CA ASP A 120 34.26 -6.38 17.79
C ASP A 120 35.19 -6.35 19.03
N THR A 121 35.41 -7.48 19.69
CA THR A 121 36.22 -7.53 20.93
C THR A 121 37.72 -7.72 20.70
N ILE A 122 38.11 -8.26 19.54
CA ILE A 122 39.51 -8.59 19.20
C ILE A 122 40.24 -7.37 18.61
N GLY A 123 39.56 -6.59 17.77
CA GLY A 123 40.15 -5.46 17.06
C GLY A 123 39.30 -4.98 15.89
N ILE A 124 39.87 -4.15 15.02
CA ILE A 124 39.26 -3.73 13.76
C ILE A 124 40.00 -4.43 12.60
N PRO A 125 39.35 -5.33 11.85
CA PRO A 125 39.97 -6.00 10.72
C PRO A 125 40.26 -5.01 9.58
N MET A 126 41.32 -5.30 8.83
CA MET A 126 41.72 -4.57 7.64
C MET A 126 40.69 -4.84 6.55
N PHE A 127 39.62 -4.03 6.52
CA PHE A 127 38.48 -4.26 5.63
C PHE A 127 38.85 -4.29 4.14
N TRP A 128 39.96 -3.66 3.77
CA TRP A 128 40.48 -3.65 2.41
C TRP A 128 41.40 -4.83 2.07
N HIS A 129 41.66 -5.73 3.00
CA HIS A 129 42.44 -6.93 2.73
C HIS A 129 41.62 -7.92 1.89
N THR A 130 42.23 -8.56 0.89
CA THR A 130 41.54 -9.45 -0.05
C THR A 130 40.76 -10.58 0.64
N ASN A 131 41.28 -11.12 1.75
CA ASN A 131 40.56 -12.15 2.51
C ASN A 131 39.30 -11.61 3.19
N PHE A 132 39.31 -10.36 3.68
CA PHE A 132 38.12 -9.73 4.25
C PHE A 132 37.07 -9.48 3.17
N VAL A 133 37.48 -8.90 2.04
CA VAL A 133 36.57 -8.63 0.90
C VAL A 133 35.95 -9.94 0.40
N SER A 134 36.75 -11.00 0.30
CA SER A 134 36.26 -12.33 -0.12
C SER A 134 35.30 -12.93 0.89
N ALA A 135 35.58 -12.83 2.19
CA ALA A 135 34.70 -13.28 3.25
C ALA A 135 33.35 -12.56 3.19
N TYR A 136 33.34 -11.24 3.07
CA TYR A 136 32.10 -10.48 2.98
C TYR A 136 31.34 -10.77 1.67
N SER A 137 32.05 -10.97 0.56
CA SER A 137 31.43 -11.35 -0.71
C SER A 137 30.75 -12.73 -0.64
N ASN A 138 31.36 -13.69 0.06
CA ASN A 138 30.76 -15.01 0.29
C ASN A 138 29.51 -14.94 1.17
N LEU A 139 29.54 -14.10 2.21
CA LEU A 139 28.37 -13.82 3.04
C LEU A 139 27.22 -13.22 2.21
N LEU A 140 27.50 -12.25 1.34
CA LEU A 140 26.48 -11.66 0.45
C LEU A 140 25.94 -12.69 -0.56
N ALA A 141 26.77 -13.61 -1.06
CA ALA A 141 26.31 -14.69 -1.91
C ALA A 141 25.36 -15.65 -1.15
N ALA A 142 25.70 -16.02 0.09
CA ALA A 142 24.82 -16.82 0.94
C ALA A 142 23.52 -16.07 1.27
N TYR A 143 23.60 -14.75 1.48
CA TYR A 143 22.43 -13.91 1.70
C TYR A 143 21.51 -13.89 0.48
N GLY A 144 22.05 -13.78 -0.73
CA GLY A 144 21.29 -13.92 -1.97
C GLY A 144 20.56 -15.27 -2.08
N THR A 145 21.24 -16.37 -1.77
CA THR A 145 20.63 -17.72 -1.74
C THR A 145 19.52 -17.83 -0.71
N TYR A 146 19.70 -17.26 0.49
CA TYR A 146 18.64 -17.20 1.49
C TYR A 146 17.41 -16.44 0.96
N LEU A 147 17.60 -15.32 0.26
CA LEU A 147 16.50 -14.52 -0.29
C LEU A 147 15.66 -15.28 -1.32
N GLU A 148 16.25 -16.21 -2.06
CA GLU A 148 15.53 -17.07 -3.01
C GLU A 148 14.63 -18.11 -2.32
N THR A 149 15.01 -18.56 -1.12
CA THR A 149 14.42 -19.76 -0.49
C THR A 149 13.56 -19.47 0.75
N ASN A 150 13.64 -18.26 1.32
CA ASN A 150 12.94 -17.94 2.55
C ASN A 150 11.41 -17.91 2.39
N ALA A 151 10.69 -18.34 3.43
CA ALA A 151 9.23 -18.42 3.43
C ALA A 151 8.54 -17.04 3.43
N TYR A 152 9.28 -15.98 3.74
CA TYR A 152 8.76 -14.62 3.95
C TYR A 152 9.09 -13.66 2.80
N HIS A 153 9.55 -14.16 1.66
CA HIS A 153 10.03 -13.32 0.55
C HIS A 153 9.00 -12.31 0.05
N ALA A 154 7.70 -12.64 0.15
CA ALA A 154 6.60 -11.79 -0.29
C ALA A 154 6.52 -10.45 0.45
N ILE A 155 6.98 -10.39 1.71
CA ILE A 155 6.95 -9.15 2.51
C ILE A 155 8.27 -8.36 2.44
N ILE A 156 9.29 -8.82 1.72
CA ILE A 156 10.58 -8.14 1.62
C ILE A 156 10.52 -7.12 0.47
N SER A 157 10.52 -5.83 0.79
CA SER A 157 10.53 -4.76 -0.20
C SER A 157 11.92 -4.44 -0.75
N GLY A 158 12.97 -4.94 -0.11
CA GLY A 158 14.33 -4.82 -0.61
C GLY A 158 15.40 -4.88 0.47
N VAL A 159 16.65 -4.93 -0.01
CA VAL A 159 17.86 -4.96 0.82
C VAL A 159 18.49 -3.58 0.85
N ARG A 160 18.79 -3.12 2.05
CA ARG A 160 19.62 -1.95 2.31
C ARG A 160 21.09 -2.35 2.22
N GLN A 161 21.81 -1.83 1.22
CA GLN A 161 23.24 -2.07 1.05
C GLN A 161 24.04 -1.52 2.24
N ASN A 162 24.82 -2.39 2.89
CA ASN A 162 25.75 -1.98 3.93
C ASN A 162 27.20 -2.28 3.50
N PHE A 163 28.13 -1.41 3.88
CA PHE A 163 29.54 -1.60 3.54
C PHE A 163 30.28 -2.47 4.55
N ASN A 164 29.87 -2.50 5.81
CA ASN A 164 30.47 -3.25 6.91
C ASN A 164 32.01 -3.18 7.05
N PRO A 165 32.69 -2.02 6.87
CA PRO A 165 34.15 -1.96 6.93
C PRO A 165 34.63 -1.83 8.39
N ILE A 166 34.40 -0.65 8.98
CA ILE A 166 34.54 -0.35 10.41
C ILE A 166 33.12 -0.09 10.92
N GLY A 167 32.68 -0.93 11.86
CA GLY A 167 31.26 -1.08 12.15
C GLY A 167 30.45 -1.37 10.86
N THR A 168 29.29 -0.74 10.72
CA THR A 168 28.40 -0.95 9.56
C THR A 168 28.73 -0.06 8.35
N GLU A 169 29.34 1.11 8.55
CA GLU A 169 29.37 2.16 7.50
C GLU A 169 30.66 2.97 7.42
N HIS A 170 31.51 2.95 8.44
CA HIS A 170 32.66 3.86 8.51
C HIS A 170 33.87 3.23 7.81
N THR A 171 34.57 4.01 6.98
CA THR A 171 35.77 3.55 6.25
C THR A 171 37.05 4.27 6.68
N SER A 172 36.93 5.30 7.53
CA SER A 172 38.03 6.19 7.86
C SER A 172 38.98 5.58 8.90
N VAL A 173 40.23 5.34 8.51
CA VAL A 173 41.31 5.01 9.45
C VAL A 173 42.06 6.30 9.84
N PRO A 174 42.15 6.68 11.13
CA PRO A 174 42.93 7.83 11.58
C PRO A 174 44.41 7.73 11.21
N THR A 175 45.04 8.86 10.90
CA THR A 175 46.42 8.91 10.37
C THR A 175 47.43 8.19 11.25
N GLU A 176 47.26 8.29 12.57
CA GLU A 176 48.09 7.65 13.58
C GLU A 176 48.05 6.12 13.56
N TYR A 177 47.03 5.50 12.97
CA TYR A 177 46.84 4.04 12.89
C TYR A 177 47.06 3.47 11.48
N ARG A 178 47.53 4.28 10.52
CA ARG A 178 47.72 3.85 9.12
C ARG A 178 49.04 3.11 8.87
N ASP A 179 50.00 3.20 9.79
CA ASP A 179 51.27 2.51 9.66
C ASP A 179 51.06 0.99 9.77
N LEU A 180 51.41 0.26 8.70
CA LEU A 180 51.21 -1.19 8.60
C LEU A 180 51.89 -1.97 9.74
N SER A 181 52.96 -1.45 10.33
CA SER A 181 53.63 -2.11 11.46
C SER A 181 52.78 -2.17 12.74
N GLN A 182 51.70 -1.38 12.82
CA GLN A 182 50.74 -1.40 13.92
C GLN A 182 49.63 -2.45 13.73
N TRP A 183 49.54 -3.07 12.54
CA TRP A 183 48.52 -4.07 12.22
C TRP A 183 49.07 -5.47 12.46
N PHE A 184 48.39 -6.23 13.32
CA PHE A 184 48.71 -7.62 13.55
C PHE A 184 48.38 -8.43 12.30
N VAL A 185 49.34 -9.26 11.85
CA VAL A 185 49.16 -10.17 10.71
C VAL A 185 49.05 -11.60 11.23
N PRO A 186 47.91 -12.27 11.02
CA PRO A 186 47.73 -13.66 11.44
C PRO A 186 48.73 -14.60 10.75
N PRO A 187 49.10 -15.73 11.39
CA PRO A 187 50.01 -16.70 10.77
C PRO A 187 49.52 -17.19 9.41
N GLY A 188 50.35 -17.02 8.37
CA GLY A 188 50.02 -17.47 7.01
C GLY A 188 49.20 -16.47 6.18
N VAL A 189 48.91 -15.29 6.72
CA VAL A 189 48.22 -14.20 6.02
C VAL A 189 49.23 -13.14 5.56
N GLU A 190 48.98 -12.49 4.43
CA GLU A 190 49.80 -11.37 3.95
C GLU A 190 49.36 -10.04 4.60
N GLN A 191 50.26 -9.04 4.65
CA GLN A 191 50.01 -7.79 5.38
C GLN A 191 48.90 -6.91 4.77
N GLY A 192 48.65 -7.01 3.47
CA GLY A 192 47.82 -6.05 2.73
C GLY A 192 48.53 -4.73 2.40
N PRO A 193 47.93 -3.90 1.53
CA PRO A 193 48.50 -2.62 1.10
C PRO A 193 48.26 -1.50 2.12
N GLU A 194 49.02 -0.40 1.99
CA GLU A 194 48.86 0.81 2.82
C GLU A 194 47.50 1.48 2.60
N TYR A 195 46.84 1.93 3.67
CA TYR A 195 45.55 2.62 3.59
C TYR A 195 45.61 3.90 2.73
N SER A 196 44.69 4.04 1.78
CA SER A 196 44.55 5.23 0.95
C SER A 196 43.09 5.47 0.55
N ALA A 197 42.78 6.69 0.07
CA ALA A 197 41.46 7.00 -0.47
C ALA A 197 41.09 6.11 -1.68
N SER A 198 42.08 5.72 -2.50
CA SER A 198 41.87 4.80 -3.63
C SER A 198 41.41 3.43 -3.14
N ILE A 199 42.04 2.91 -2.09
CA ILE A 199 41.68 1.60 -1.53
C ILE A 199 40.26 1.61 -0.93
N VAL A 200 39.85 2.71 -0.29
CA VAL A 200 38.47 2.88 0.18
C VAL A 200 37.48 2.85 -0.99
N LEU A 201 37.81 3.55 -2.08
CA LEU A 201 36.99 3.57 -3.28
C LEU A 201 36.90 2.18 -3.95
N ASP A 202 38.03 1.48 -4.06
CA ASP A 202 38.09 0.12 -4.62
C ASP A 202 37.25 -0.86 -3.80
N TYR A 203 37.33 -0.76 -2.47
CA TYR A 203 36.49 -1.54 -1.56
C TYR A 203 34.99 -1.27 -1.79
N LYS A 204 34.60 0.01 -1.81
CA LYS A 204 33.19 0.37 -1.98
C LYS A 204 32.64 -0.06 -3.34
N ASN A 205 33.42 0.07 -4.42
CA ASN A 205 33.06 -0.46 -5.73
C ASN A 205 32.82 -1.97 -5.66
N ALA A 206 33.77 -2.73 -5.11
CA ALA A 206 33.64 -4.18 -5.00
C ALA A 206 32.38 -4.61 -4.23
N ILE A 207 32.03 -3.90 -3.16
CA ILE A 207 30.82 -4.21 -2.38
C ILE A 207 29.55 -3.83 -3.13
N VAL A 208 29.50 -2.69 -3.82
CA VAL A 208 28.35 -2.31 -4.65
C VAL A 208 28.16 -3.31 -5.79
N ASP A 209 29.23 -3.65 -6.51
CA ASP A 209 29.21 -4.66 -7.58
C ASP A 209 28.71 -6.01 -7.04
N THR A 210 29.16 -6.42 -5.86
CA THR A 210 28.70 -7.67 -5.24
C THR A 210 27.21 -7.64 -4.91
N HIS A 211 26.66 -6.51 -4.45
CA HIS A 211 25.21 -6.40 -4.22
C HIS A 211 24.43 -6.50 -5.55
N ILE A 212 24.92 -5.86 -6.60
CA ILE A 212 24.33 -5.93 -7.95
C ILE A 212 24.38 -7.37 -8.48
N GLU A 213 25.49 -8.07 -8.31
CA GLU A 213 25.66 -9.43 -8.82
C GLU A 213 24.93 -10.50 -8.01
N ARG A 214 24.88 -10.35 -6.67
CA ARG A 214 24.47 -11.42 -5.75
C ARG A 214 23.12 -11.20 -5.09
N ILE A 215 22.63 -9.96 -5.01
CA ILE A 215 21.39 -9.63 -4.28
C ILE A 215 20.30 -9.14 -5.24
N MET A 216 20.64 -8.23 -6.16
CA MET A 216 19.70 -7.65 -7.12
C MET A 216 18.90 -8.68 -7.94
N PRO A 217 19.44 -9.85 -8.32
CA PRO A 217 18.65 -10.88 -9.00
C PRO A 217 17.48 -11.45 -8.17
N HIS A 218 17.52 -11.32 -6.84
CA HIS A 218 16.55 -11.92 -5.92
C HIS A 218 15.60 -10.90 -5.30
N THR A 219 16.04 -9.64 -5.11
CA THR A 219 15.21 -8.57 -4.53
C THR A 219 15.76 -7.19 -4.90
N PHE A 220 14.97 -6.15 -4.68
CA PHE A 220 15.38 -4.77 -4.95
C PHE A 220 16.52 -4.33 -4.02
N VAL A 221 17.51 -3.61 -4.56
CA VAL A 221 18.66 -3.13 -3.79
C VAL A 221 18.62 -1.61 -3.67
N TYR A 222 18.67 -1.14 -2.44
CA TYR A 222 18.88 0.28 -2.14
C TYR A 222 20.36 0.52 -1.86
N ILE A 223 20.99 1.38 -2.66
CA ILE A 223 22.36 1.84 -2.49
C ILE A 223 22.38 3.13 -1.68
N ARG A 224 23.39 3.32 -0.85
CA ARG A 224 23.47 4.48 0.02
C ARG A 224 23.56 5.78 -0.80
N SER A 225 22.80 6.82 -0.43
CA SER A 225 22.71 8.05 -1.23
C SER A 225 23.98 8.89 -1.28
N ASN A 226 24.95 8.63 -0.41
CA ASN A 226 26.24 9.34 -0.36
C ASN A 226 27.43 8.50 -0.80
N ILE A 227 27.19 7.53 -1.70
CA ILE A 227 28.27 6.94 -2.48
C ILE A 227 29.03 8.02 -3.27
N GLU A 228 30.29 7.73 -3.56
CA GLU A 228 31.15 8.56 -4.38
C GLU A 228 30.57 8.73 -5.80
N ASP A 229 30.70 9.93 -6.37
CA ASP A 229 30.21 10.25 -7.72
C ASP A 229 30.69 9.23 -8.76
N SER A 230 31.94 8.76 -8.67
CA SER A 230 32.46 7.76 -9.61
C SER A 230 31.72 6.41 -9.55
N ILE A 231 31.22 6.02 -8.38
CA ILE A 231 30.42 4.79 -8.22
C ILE A 231 29.04 5.00 -8.82
N LEU A 232 28.44 6.17 -8.57
CA LEU A 232 27.16 6.57 -9.17
C LEU A 232 27.27 6.57 -10.70
N GLU A 233 28.25 7.26 -11.28
CA GLU A 233 28.40 7.38 -12.73
C GLU A 233 28.61 6.01 -13.41
N THR A 234 29.37 5.12 -12.77
CA THR A 234 29.57 3.75 -13.28
C THR A 234 28.26 2.95 -13.34
N ASN A 235 27.35 3.21 -12.40
CA ASN A 235 26.09 2.49 -12.24
C ASN A 235 24.85 3.31 -12.65
N ARG A 236 25.04 4.50 -13.25
CA ARG A 236 23.98 5.48 -13.50
C ARG A 236 22.79 4.90 -14.25
N ALA A 237 23.06 4.09 -15.27
CA ALA A 237 22.02 3.45 -16.08
C ALA A 237 21.07 2.56 -15.25
N LEU A 238 21.56 1.92 -14.17
CA LEU A 238 20.73 1.10 -13.28
C LEU A 238 19.82 1.96 -12.39
N PHE A 239 20.26 3.15 -12.00
CA PHE A 239 19.40 4.11 -11.28
C PHE A 239 18.39 4.76 -12.22
N GLU A 240 18.81 5.20 -13.42
CA GLU A 240 17.91 5.86 -14.39
C GLU A 240 16.83 4.93 -14.95
N SER A 241 17.09 3.62 -14.96
CA SER A 241 16.12 2.58 -15.35
C SER A 241 15.29 2.04 -14.18
N GLY A 242 15.51 2.53 -12.95
CA GLY A 242 14.79 2.08 -11.77
C GLY A 242 15.15 0.67 -11.27
N GLN A 243 16.28 0.08 -11.70
CA GLN A 243 16.74 -1.23 -11.23
C GLN A 243 17.44 -1.17 -9.87
N LEU A 244 18.04 -0.02 -9.54
CA LEU A 244 18.62 0.29 -8.22
C LEU A 244 17.96 1.53 -7.65
N GLY A 245 17.74 1.56 -6.34
CA GLY A 245 17.23 2.74 -5.63
C GLY A 245 18.22 3.31 -4.64
N PHE A 246 17.83 4.41 -3.99
CA PHE A 246 18.66 5.06 -2.97
C PHE A 246 18.11 4.82 -1.57
N PHE A 247 19.01 4.69 -0.58
CA PHE A 247 18.63 4.88 0.82
C PHE A 247 19.51 5.87 1.57
N HIS A 248 18.96 6.47 2.62
CA HIS A 248 19.74 7.06 3.70
C HIS A 248 19.08 6.77 5.05
N THR A 249 19.85 6.98 6.12
CA THR A 249 19.37 6.85 7.50
C THR A 249 19.36 8.18 8.22
N GLY A 250 18.67 8.24 9.34
CA GLY A 250 18.59 9.45 10.14
C GLY A 250 17.73 10.52 9.49
N ALA A 251 16.64 10.13 8.80
CA ALA A 251 15.62 11.06 8.35
C ALA A 251 14.98 11.76 9.56
N SER A 252 14.87 13.08 9.48
CA SER A 252 14.48 13.94 10.60
C SER A 252 13.85 15.25 10.13
N MET A 253 13.18 15.93 11.05
CA MET A 253 12.70 17.31 10.89
C MET A 253 13.85 18.31 10.80
N GLU A 254 13.77 19.27 9.88
CA GLU A 254 14.89 20.12 9.44
C GLU A 254 15.56 21.01 10.51
N GLN A 255 14.81 21.60 11.46
CA GLN A 255 15.36 22.60 12.40
C GLN A 255 16.06 22.02 13.65
N ASN A 256 16.18 20.69 13.75
CA ASN A 256 16.89 20.00 14.84
C ASN A 256 17.92 18.99 14.31
N GLN A 257 18.48 19.25 13.13
CA GLN A 257 19.33 18.31 12.43
C GLN A 257 20.74 18.26 13.03
N VAL A 258 21.09 17.13 13.64
CA VAL A 258 22.47 16.80 14.02
C VAL A 258 23.32 16.47 12.78
N PHE A 259 22.68 16.21 11.62
CA PHE A 259 23.33 15.78 10.39
C PHE A 259 22.75 16.54 9.19
N ASN A 260 23.56 17.37 8.53
CA ASN A 260 23.18 18.16 7.35
C ASN A 260 22.45 17.30 6.29
N GLN A 261 21.22 17.69 5.90
CA GLN A 261 20.32 16.90 5.03
C GLN A 261 20.51 17.17 3.53
N ASP A 262 21.23 18.24 3.13
CA ASP A 262 21.37 18.65 1.72
C ASP A 262 21.97 17.54 0.84
N TRP A 263 23.10 16.98 1.28
CA TRP A 263 23.77 15.93 0.53
C TRP A 263 23.00 14.60 0.58
N ARG A 264 22.19 14.36 1.61
CA ARG A 264 21.45 13.09 1.79
C ARG A 264 20.31 12.94 0.80
N TYR A 265 19.55 14.01 0.56
CA TYR A 265 18.46 13.99 -0.42
C TYR A 265 18.85 14.53 -1.79
N SER A 266 20.09 14.99 -2.01
CA SER A 266 20.56 15.40 -3.35
C SER A 266 20.24 14.36 -4.45
N ARG A 267 20.48 13.08 -4.17
CA ARG A 267 20.15 11.96 -5.08
C ARG A 267 18.66 11.69 -5.18
N TYR A 268 17.92 11.95 -4.12
CA TYR A 268 16.47 11.80 -4.14
C TYR A 268 15.85 12.87 -5.03
N LEU A 269 16.30 14.12 -4.94
CA LEU A 269 15.86 15.20 -5.80
C LEU A 269 16.23 14.96 -7.28
N GLU A 270 17.41 14.39 -7.54
CA GLU A 270 17.88 14.06 -8.89
C GLU A 270 17.08 12.89 -9.52
N PHE A 271 16.96 11.76 -8.81
CA PHE A 271 16.45 10.51 -9.37
C PHE A 271 15.08 10.07 -8.83
N CYS A 272 14.85 10.25 -7.53
CA CYS A 272 13.60 9.76 -6.94
C CYS A 272 12.45 10.71 -7.28
N LYS A 273 12.54 12.00 -6.91
CA LYS A 273 11.52 13.03 -7.18
C LYS A 273 11.12 13.14 -8.65
N THR A 274 12.03 12.84 -9.56
CA THR A 274 11.80 12.85 -11.02
C THR A 274 11.17 11.55 -11.54
N GLY A 275 11.02 10.54 -10.69
CA GLY A 275 10.41 9.26 -10.98
C GLY A 275 11.31 8.23 -11.65
N GLN A 276 12.63 8.48 -11.71
CA GLN A 276 13.57 7.55 -12.33
C GLN A 276 13.81 6.30 -11.47
N THR A 277 13.79 6.44 -10.14
CA THR A 277 13.93 5.30 -9.23
C THR A 277 13.25 5.52 -7.89
N ARG A 278 13.30 4.49 -7.04
CA ARG A 278 12.72 4.46 -5.71
C ARG A 278 13.71 4.91 -4.65
N GLY A 279 13.20 5.62 -3.64
CA GLY A 279 13.97 6.07 -2.48
C GLY A 279 13.41 5.51 -1.17
N PHE A 280 14.27 4.94 -0.33
CA PHE A 280 13.94 4.49 1.03
C PHE A 280 14.59 5.39 2.09
N CYS A 281 13.83 5.91 3.05
CA CYS A 281 14.39 6.69 4.15
C CYS A 281 14.10 6.05 5.50
N GLU A 282 15.14 5.80 6.30
CA GLU A 282 14.99 5.33 7.67
C GLU A 282 14.96 6.50 8.64
N MET A 283 13.91 6.58 9.48
CA MET A 283 13.82 7.59 10.52
C MET A 283 15.00 7.51 11.51
N ALA A 284 15.33 8.64 12.13
CA ALA A 284 16.39 8.68 13.14
C ALA A 284 16.11 7.76 14.34
N GLY A 285 17.05 6.86 14.66
CA GLY A 285 16.89 5.89 15.75
C GLY A 285 16.78 6.49 17.16
N TRP A 286 17.15 7.76 17.32
CA TRP A 286 16.95 8.52 18.57
C TRP A 286 15.56 9.16 18.70
N PHE A 287 14.71 9.09 17.67
CA PHE A 287 13.37 9.67 17.67
C PHE A 287 12.51 9.21 18.86
N GLN A 288 12.56 7.93 19.19
CA GLN A 288 11.84 7.37 20.35
C GLN A 288 12.26 8.01 21.69
N TYR A 289 13.47 8.59 21.74
CA TYR A 289 14.05 9.26 22.88
C TYR A 289 13.99 10.79 22.80
N LEU A 290 13.19 11.38 21.90
CA LEU A 290 13.11 12.84 21.71
C LEU A 290 12.93 13.61 23.02
N ASP A 291 12.14 13.07 23.96
CA ASP A 291 11.90 13.68 25.29
C ASP A 291 13.17 13.80 26.15
N LYS A 292 14.21 13.01 25.86
CA LYS A 292 15.52 13.06 26.53
C LYS A 292 16.47 14.09 25.91
N TYR A 293 16.09 14.70 24.78
CA TYR A 293 16.85 15.75 24.09
C TYR A 293 16.11 17.08 24.27
N PRO A 294 16.32 17.79 25.40
CA PRO A 294 15.63 19.06 25.72
C PRO A 294 15.96 20.22 24.77
N ALA A 295 16.82 19.98 23.77
CA ALA A 295 17.17 20.94 22.73
C ALA A 295 16.20 20.93 21.54
N THR A 296 15.26 19.98 21.45
CA THR A 296 14.34 19.92 20.31
C THR A 296 13.16 20.86 20.52
N ALA A 297 13.03 21.87 19.65
CA ALA A 297 11.99 22.89 19.74
C ALA A 297 10.55 22.39 19.46
N PHE A 298 10.38 21.11 19.10
CA PHE A 298 9.10 20.55 18.63
C PHE A 298 8.82 19.17 19.25
N PRO A 299 7.55 18.86 19.60
CA PRO A 299 7.16 17.55 20.12
C PRO A 299 7.15 16.46 19.04
N LYS A 300 7.09 15.19 19.48
CA LYS A 300 7.18 13.99 18.61
C LYS A 300 6.18 13.97 17.45
N VAL A 301 4.96 14.44 17.68
CA VAL A 301 3.89 14.48 16.66
C VAL A 301 4.27 15.41 15.51
N GLN A 302 4.62 16.67 15.82
CA GLN A 302 5.06 17.64 14.82
C GLN A 302 6.35 17.17 14.12
N TRP A 303 7.27 16.60 14.89
CA TRP A 303 8.52 16.09 14.33
C TRP A 303 8.28 14.98 13.30
N ASN A 304 7.41 14.01 13.61
CA ASN A 304 7.09 12.92 12.68
C ASN A 304 6.39 13.43 11.43
N TYR A 305 5.37 14.27 11.60
CA TYR A 305 4.61 14.85 10.49
C TYR A 305 5.50 15.63 9.52
N TRP A 306 6.31 16.55 10.04
CA TRP A 306 7.16 17.39 9.20
C TRP A 306 8.34 16.65 8.58
N ARG A 307 8.84 15.59 9.23
CA ARG A 307 9.75 14.64 8.57
C ARG A 307 9.07 13.98 7.38
N LEU A 308 7.85 13.48 7.54
CA LEU A 308 7.13 12.80 6.46
C LEU A 308 6.82 13.74 5.29
N LEU A 309 6.48 15.01 5.57
CA LEU A 309 6.35 16.03 4.52
C LEU A 309 7.66 16.28 3.77
N SER A 310 8.80 16.28 4.48
CA SER A 310 10.13 16.40 3.87
C SER A 310 10.46 15.18 3.00
N ASP A 311 10.17 13.97 3.49
CA ASP A 311 10.38 12.72 2.74
C ASP A 311 9.58 12.77 1.42
N LEU A 312 8.28 13.05 1.49
CA LEU A 312 7.43 13.18 0.30
C LEU A 312 7.93 14.28 -0.64
N HIS A 313 8.32 15.43 -0.11
CA HIS A 313 8.84 16.53 -0.91
C HIS A 313 10.10 16.15 -1.68
N CYS A 314 10.94 15.29 -1.10
CA CYS A 314 12.17 14.83 -1.74
C CYS A 314 11.94 13.64 -2.69
N GLY A 315 10.71 13.15 -2.85
CA GLY A 315 10.43 11.98 -3.69
C GLY A 315 10.78 10.66 -3.02
N VAL A 316 10.71 10.58 -1.68
CA VAL A 316 10.84 9.29 -0.99
C VAL A 316 9.67 8.40 -1.38
N SER A 317 9.98 7.19 -1.82
CA SER A 317 8.98 6.18 -2.19
C SER A 317 8.51 5.39 -0.98
N MET A 318 9.40 5.22 0.01
CA MET A 318 9.14 4.41 1.19
C MET A 318 9.78 5.05 2.42
N SER A 319 8.97 5.31 3.45
CA SER A 319 9.48 5.86 4.72
C SER A 319 9.42 4.77 5.80
N GLY A 320 10.55 4.52 6.44
CA GLY A 320 10.71 3.45 7.41
C GLY A 320 10.83 3.94 8.84
N PHE A 321 10.38 3.09 9.76
CA PHE A 321 10.61 3.24 11.19
C PHE A 321 11.30 1.98 11.75
N HIS A 322 12.04 2.18 12.85
CA HIS A 322 12.72 1.11 13.56
C HIS A 322 11.72 0.13 14.15
N TYR A 323 12.00 -1.18 14.07
CA TYR A 323 11.20 -2.24 14.68
C TYR A 323 10.80 -1.95 16.14
N SER A 324 11.72 -1.38 16.95
CA SER A 324 11.44 -1.01 18.35
C SER A 324 10.30 0.00 18.53
N THR A 325 9.94 0.75 17.48
CA THR A 325 8.90 1.78 17.51
C THR A 325 7.50 1.16 17.58
N LEU A 326 7.33 -0.08 17.14
CA LEU A 326 6.08 -0.82 17.34
C LEU A 326 5.72 -0.93 18.82
N PHE A 327 6.72 -0.96 19.69
CA PHE A 327 6.56 -1.15 21.13
C PHE A 327 6.67 0.16 21.93
N SER A 328 6.84 1.31 21.26
CA SER A 328 7.03 2.58 21.95
C SER A 328 5.73 3.21 22.47
N GLY A 329 4.57 2.63 22.14
CA GLY A 329 3.25 3.18 22.47
C GLY A 329 2.89 4.46 21.69
N LEU A 330 3.58 4.73 20.57
CA LEU A 330 3.28 5.89 19.71
C LEU A 330 2.16 5.60 18.71
N PHE A 331 2.07 4.35 18.24
CA PHE A 331 0.95 3.91 17.41
C PHE A 331 -0.32 3.80 18.27
N GLY A 332 -1.44 4.30 17.76
CA GLY A 332 -2.68 4.49 18.49
C GLY A 332 -2.89 5.90 19.02
N GLU A 333 -1.89 6.79 18.94
CA GLU A 333 -2.04 8.22 19.23
C GLU A 333 -2.62 8.94 18.00
N PRO A 334 -3.80 9.59 18.09
CA PRO A 334 -4.55 10.07 16.92
C PRO A 334 -3.75 10.94 15.95
N GLU A 335 -2.98 11.90 16.47
CA GLU A 335 -2.19 12.82 15.64
C GLU A 335 -0.95 12.16 15.03
N TYR A 336 -0.38 11.16 15.71
CA TYR A 336 0.74 10.40 15.19
C TYR A 336 0.30 9.49 14.04
N ASP A 337 -0.84 8.81 14.23
CA ASP A 337 -1.44 7.95 13.21
C ASP A 337 -1.93 8.77 12.00
N ALA A 338 -2.55 9.93 12.23
CA ALA A 338 -2.96 10.84 11.16
C ALA A 338 -1.77 11.34 10.32
N SER A 339 -0.61 11.55 10.94
CA SER A 339 0.61 11.95 10.22
C SER A 339 1.05 10.89 9.22
N TRP A 340 0.97 9.63 9.63
CA TRP A 340 1.31 8.51 8.77
C TRP A 340 0.21 8.22 7.72
N GLN A 341 -1.07 8.33 8.09
CA GLN A 341 -2.19 8.18 7.13
C GLN A 341 -2.09 9.20 6.00
N PHE A 342 -1.68 10.43 6.33
CA PHE A 342 -1.39 11.44 5.31
C PHE A 342 -0.26 10.97 4.38
N ALA A 343 0.85 10.46 4.92
CA ALA A 343 2.00 10.08 4.11
C ALA A 343 1.74 8.89 3.19
N ASP A 344 1.02 7.88 3.66
CA ASP A 344 0.74 6.67 2.87
C ASP A 344 -0.03 6.95 1.59
N ARG A 345 -0.92 7.93 1.63
CA ARG A 345 -1.67 8.35 0.44
C ARG A 345 -0.75 8.79 -0.70
N TYR A 346 0.46 9.27 -0.41
CA TYR A 346 1.33 9.93 -1.40
C TYR A 346 2.69 9.26 -1.62
N LEU A 347 3.18 8.46 -0.67
CA LEU A 347 4.49 7.83 -0.78
C LEU A 347 4.58 7.00 -2.08
N GLY A 348 5.65 7.21 -2.83
CA GLY A 348 5.87 6.51 -4.11
C GLY A 348 5.18 7.13 -5.33
N LEU A 349 4.12 7.93 -5.16
CA LEU A 349 3.28 8.40 -6.27
C LEU A 349 3.80 9.69 -6.95
N HIS A 350 4.94 10.24 -6.53
CA HIS A 350 5.51 11.45 -7.12
C HIS A 350 5.88 11.26 -8.62
N ALA A 351 6.16 10.02 -9.01
CA ALA A 351 6.49 9.62 -10.39
C ALA A 351 5.24 9.38 -11.26
N GLU A 352 4.07 9.24 -10.66
CA GLU A 352 2.82 8.87 -11.34
C GLU A 352 1.73 9.93 -11.09
N PRO A 353 1.87 11.16 -11.63
CA PRO A 353 0.93 12.23 -11.35
C PRO A 353 -0.53 11.86 -11.63
N SER A 354 -0.84 11.07 -12.65
CA SER A 354 -2.23 10.70 -12.96
C SER A 354 -2.84 9.67 -12.00
N ALA A 355 -2.01 8.96 -11.23
CA ALA A 355 -2.42 7.90 -10.31
C ALA A 355 -2.41 8.33 -8.83
N THR A 356 -1.83 9.49 -8.52
CA THR A 356 -1.87 10.06 -7.16
C THR A 356 -3.31 10.37 -6.72
N PRO A 357 -3.64 10.22 -5.43
CA PRO A 357 -4.93 10.69 -4.91
C PRO A 357 -5.06 12.22 -4.94
N GLY A 358 -3.97 12.95 -5.17
CA GLY A 358 -4.00 14.40 -5.15
C GLY A 358 -2.65 15.09 -5.26
N ALA A 359 -2.65 16.38 -4.98
CA ALA A 359 -1.46 17.20 -4.89
C ALA A 359 -1.57 18.17 -3.70
N TRP A 360 -0.44 18.55 -3.12
CA TRP A 360 -0.44 19.45 -1.97
C TRP A 360 0.80 20.32 -1.88
N VAL A 361 0.66 21.41 -1.14
CA VAL A 361 1.75 22.27 -0.70
C VAL A 361 1.60 22.57 0.79
N ALA A 362 2.64 22.23 1.56
CA ALA A 362 2.78 22.58 2.98
C ALA A 362 3.59 23.87 3.08
N LEU A 363 2.92 24.92 3.53
CA LEU A 363 3.38 26.29 3.58
C LEU A 363 4.37 26.50 4.72
N ARG A 364 5.57 26.95 4.37
CA ARG A 364 6.63 27.23 5.33
C ARG A 364 7.56 28.32 4.77
N GLY A 365 8.58 28.71 5.53
CA GLY A 365 9.52 29.73 5.10
C GLY A 365 10.93 29.20 4.93
N THR A 366 11.84 29.74 5.73
CA THR A 366 13.24 29.38 5.70
C THR A 366 13.46 27.99 6.28
N GLY A 367 14.38 27.25 5.67
CA GLY A 367 14.89 25.98 6.16
C GLY A 367 16.39 26.08 6.36
N ASP A 368 16.94 25.18 7.15
CA ASP A 368 18.38 25.07 7.35
C ASP A 368 19.10 24.56 6.07
N ASN A 369 18.41 23.71 5.29
CA ASN A 369 18.91 22.94 4.15
C ASN A 369 18.02 23.17 2.90
N TYR A 370 16.69 23.15 3.06
CA TYR A 370 15.70 23.38 2.01
C TYR A 370 14.87 24.63 2.32
N ALA A 371 15.17 25.73 1.63
CA ALA A 371 14.35 26.94 1.72
C ALA A 371 13.05 26.78 0.91
N GLY A 372 11.95 27.31 1.45
CA GLY A 372 10.66 27.34 0.77
C GLY A 372 9.74 26.19 1.17
N ASP A 373 8.60 26.12 0.48
CA ASP A 373 7.51 25.21 0.81
C ASP A 373 7.87 23.76 0.53
N TYR A 374 7.35 22.85 1.36
CA TYR A 374 7.29 21.45 0.98
C TYR A 374 6.11 21.21 0.08
N ASN A 375 6.28 20.35 -0.91
CA ASN A 375 5.28 20.13 -1.93
C ASN A 375 5.29 18.71 -2.46
N PHE A 376 4.14 18.32 -2.98
CA PHE A 376 3.94 17.14 -3.80
C PHE A 376 3.06 17.53 -4.98
N LEU A 377 3.68 17.63 -6.17
CA LEU A 377 3.02 17.94 -7.44
C LEU A 377 2.19 19.25 -7.47
N MET A 378 2.39 20.15 -6.50
CA MET A 378 1.78 21.49 -6.45
C MET A 378 2.74 22.49 -5.80
N GLU A 379 2.83 23.69 -6.34
CA GLU A 379 3.68 24.75 -5.81
C GLU A 379 2.91 26.03 -5.50
N ARG A 380 3.36 26.76 -4.47
CA ARG A 380 3.01 28.17 -4.28
C ARG A 380 3.90 29.00 -5.20
N LEU A 381 3.30 29.80 -6.06
CA LEU A 381 4.03 30.69 -6.97
C LEU A 381 4.67 31.86 -6.20
N PRO A 382 5.87 32.31 -6.61
CA PRO A 382 6.54 33.42 -5.95
C PRO A 382 5.83 34.76 -6.17
N GLY A 383 6.17 35.76 -5.37
CA GLY A 383 5.73 37.16 -5.55
C GLY A 383 4.55 37.59 -4.68
N ASP A 384 4.05 36.71 -3.80
CA ASP A 384 3.12 37.11 -2.75
C ASP A 384 3.82 37.83 -1.58
N THR A 385 2.99 38.42 -0.70
CA THR A 385 3.43 39.20 0.47
C THR A 385 3.38 38.41 1.77
N SER A 386 3.20 37.09 1.71
CA SER A 386 3.11 36.27 2.92
C SER A 386 4.46 36.16 3.63
N THR A 387 4.43 35.98 4.94
CA THR A 387 5.64 35.81 5.78
C THR A 387 5.58 34.52 6.56
N GLU A 388 6.73 33.91 6.79
CA GLU A 388 6.86 32.73 7.65
C GLU A 388 6.39 33.02 9.08
N VAL A 389 5.72 32.04 9.68
CA VAL A 389 5.42 31.97 11.11
C VAL A 389 5.74 30.56 11.62
N VAL A 390 6.18 30.46 12.88
CA VAL A 390 6.59 29.20 13.51
C VAL A 390 5.93 29.06 14.88
N ASN A 391 5.75 27.81 15.34
CA ASN A 391 5.15 27.50 16.65
C ASN A 391 3.78 28.17 16.87
N ILE A 392 2.86 27.98 15.91
CA ILE A 392 1.51 28.55 15.95
C ILE A 392 0.50 27.50 16.40
N GLY A 393 -0.37 27.88 17.34
CA GLY A 393 -1.39 27.02 17.91
C GLY A 393 -0.85 25.99 18.90
N SER A 394 -1.65 24.95 19.17
CA SER A 394 -1.27 23.88 20.08
C SER A 394 -0.09 23.07 19.54
N ILE A 395 0.96 22.91 20.37
CA ILE A 395 2.11 22.06 20.04
C ILE A 395 1.74 20.58 19.91
N ASN A 396 0.61 20.15 20.50
CA ASN A 396 0.15 18.77 20.43
C ASN A 396 -0.51 18.42 19.08
N ILE A 397 -0.68 19.40 18.18
CA ILE A 397 -1.22 19.21 16.83
C ILE A 397 -0.08 19.24 15.82
N ARG A 398 -0.16 18.36 14.81
CA ARG A 398 0.93 18.12 13.84
C ARG A 398 1.34 19.33 12.99
N TYR A 399 0.44 20.28 12.76
CA TYR A 399 0.64 21.40 11.82
C TYR A 399 1.57 22.50 12.31
N GLY A 400 1.45 22.91 13.57
CA GLY A 400 1.91 24.20 14.07
C GLY A 400 3.41 24.52 14.07
N ALA A 401 4.28 23.65 13.56
CA ALA A 401 5.72 23.92 13.54
C ALA A 401 6.08 25.06 12.58
N TRP A 402 5.56 25.01 11.35
CA TRP A 402 5.70 26.06 10.34
C TRP A 402 4.39 26.36 9.65
N ALA A 403 4.20 27.62 9.27
CA ALA A 403 3.07 28.08 8.48
C ALA A 403 3.45 29.41 7.80
N ARG A 404 2.52 29.97 7.02
CA ARG A 404 2.67 31.32 6.46
C ARG A 404 1.48 32.21 6.82
N SER A 405 1.78 33.45 7.20
CA SER A 405 0.81 34.51 7.42
C SER A 405 0.67 35.37 6.17
N LEU A 406 -0.55 35.44 5.62
CA LEU A 406 -0.92 36.32 4.53
C LEU A 406 -1.44 37.65 5.12
N PRO A 407 -0.77 38.80 4.90
CA PRO A 407 -1.28 40.08 5.38
C PRO A 407 -2.62 40.45 4.74
N ALA A 408 -3.34 41.38 5.37
CA ALA A 408 -4.61 41.92 4.86
C ALA A 408 -4.47 42.43 3.42
N GLY A 409 -5.40 42.03 2.54
CA GLY A 409 -5.35 42.33 1.10
C GLY A 409 -4.32 41.51 0.31
N GLY A 410 -3.54 40.65 0.96
CA GLY A 410 -2.57 39.78 0.31
C GLY A 410 -3.22 38.69 -0.52
N THR A 411 -2.49 38.20 -1.53
CA THR A 411 -2.89 37.07 -2.38
C THR A 411 -1.74 36.09 -2.51
N MET A 412 -1.97 34.79 -2.27
CA MET A 412 -1.05 33.70 -2.64
C MET A 412 -1.62 32.96 -3.84
N ASN A 413 -0.77 32.58 -4.79
CA ASN A 413 -1.15 31.85 -5.99
C ASN A 413 -0.53 30.45 -5.98
N PHE A 414 -1.24 29.47 -6.55
CA PHE A 414 -0.79 28.09 -6.62
C PHE A 414 -0.86 27.54 -8.03
N SER A 415 0.07 26.63 -8.34
CA SER A 415 0.15 25.90 -9.61
C SER A 415 0.23 24.41 -9.31
N VAL A 416 -0.61 23.62 -9.96
CA VAL A 416 -0.65 22.16 -9.84
C VAL A 416 -0.02 21.57 -11.09
N ASN A 417 0.71 20.47 -10.95
CA ASN A 417 1.18 19.71 -12.11
C ASN A 417 -0.01 19.30 -12.97
N SER A 418 0.03 19.63 -14.27
CA SER A 418 -1.08 19.44 -15.20
C SER A 418 -1.48 17.99 -15.44
N ASN A 419 -0.64 17.04 -15.03
CA ASN A 419 -0.89 15.61 -15.19
C ASN A 419 -1.57 14.99 -13.97
N VAL A 420 -1.84 15.76 -12.91
CA VAL A 420 -2.51 15.25 -11.69
C VAL A 420 -3.99 15.04 -11.91
N PHE A 421 -4.64 16.03 -12.54
CA PHE A 421 -6.06 16.05 -12.79
C PHE A 421 -6.30 16.28 -14.29
N ALA A 422 -7.27 15.60 -14.89
CA ALA A 422 -7.74 15.90 -16.23
C ALA A 422 -8.42 17.27 -16.27
N VAL A 423 -8.43 17.95 -17.42
CA VAL A 423 -9.12 19.25 -17.55
C VAL A 423 -10.61 19.08 -17.27
N GLY A 424 -11.15 19.89 -16.37
CA GLY A 424 -12.55 19.84 -15.94
C GLY A 424 -12.84 18.82 -14.83
N GLU A 425 -11.89 17.96 -14.45
CA GLU A 425 -12.05 16.97 -13.37
C GLU A 425 -12.44 17.67 -12.07
N ALA A 426 -13.49 17.16 -11.41
CA ALA A 426 -13.90 17.62 -10.09
C ALA A 426 -12.98 17.06 -9.00
N MET A 427 -12.65 17.90 -8.03
CA MET A 427 -11.74 17.57 -6.92
C MET A 427 -12.14 18.34 -5.67
N THR A 428 -11.78 17.81 -4.49
CA THR A 428 -11.93 18.55 -3.23
C THR A 428 -10.67 19.36 -2.98
N ALA A 429 -10.84 20.64 -2.63
CA ALA A 429 -9.78 21.48 -2.12
C ALA A 429 -9.90 21.61 -0.59
N ARG A 430 -8.94 21.03 0.13
CA ARG A 430 -8.80 21.15 1.59
C ARG A 430 -7.75 22.20 1.94
N VAL A 431 -8.14 23.15 2.77
CA VAL A 431 -7.27 24.21 3.30
C VAL A 431 -7.13 24.04 4.80
N VAL A 432 -5.90 23.85 5.26
CA VAL A 432 -5.57 23.80 6.68
C VAL A 432 -5.11 25.19 7.12
N TYR A 433 -5.88 25.82 8.00
CA TYR A 433 -5.65 27.19 8.47
C TYR A 433 -5.71 27.28 9.99
N PHE A 434 -5.08 28.31 10.54
CA PHE A 434 -5.14 28.59 11.97
C PHE A 434 -6.30 29.55 12.27
N ASP A 435 -7.24 29.11 13.09
CA ASP A 435 -8.43 29.87 13.49
C ASP A 435 -8.14 30.86 14.62
N GLY A 436 -7.21 31.77 14.37
CA GLY A 436 -6.87 32.86 15.28
C GLY A 436 -7.41 34.21 14.79
N GLY A 437 -7.80 35.07 15.73
CA GLY A 437 -8.26 36.43 15.45
C GLY A 437 -9.58 36.47 14.67
N THR A 438 -9.81 37.59 13.98
CA THR A 438 -11.00 37.84 13.15
C THR A 438 -10.66 37.79 11.65
N GLY A 439 -9.67 36.98 11.29
CA GLY A 439 -9.25 36.76 9.91
C GLY A 439 -10.42 36.41 9.00
N ASN A 440 -10.42 36.96 7.79
CA ASN A 440 -11.44 36.68 6.78
C ASN A 440 -10.73 36.48 5.45
N TRP A 441 -10.93 35.33 4.81
CA TRP A 441 -10.18 34.97 3.62
C TRP A 441 -11.04 34.14 2.67
N GLU A 442 -10.63 34.14 1.41
CA GLU A 442 -11.29 33.44 0.32
C GLU A 442 -10.32 32.48 -0.35
N PHE A 443 -10.81 31.29 -0.69
CA PHE A 443 -10.18 30.45 -1.70
C PHE A 443 -10.87 30.72 -3.04
N ARG A 444 -10.08 31.05 -4.05
CA ARG A 444 -10.57 31.42 -5.39
C ARG A 444 -10.06 30.46 -6.46
N GLN A 445 -10.92 30.21 -7.43
CA GLN A 445 -10.64 29.47 -8.65
C GLN A 445 -11.05 30.34 -9.86
N GLY A 446 -10.12 30.58 -10.79
CA GLY A 446 -10.44 31.28 -12.05
C GLY A 446 -10.96 32.70 -11.89
N GLY A 447 -10.61 33.35 -10.79
CA GLY A 447 -11.07 34.70 -10.44
C GLY A 447 -12.42 34.74 -9.71
N GLY A 448 -13.12 33.60 -9.58
CA GLY A 448 -14.33 33.45 -8.75
C GLY A 448 -14.01 32.92 -7.35
N THR A 449 -14.90 33.15 -6.40
CA THR A 449 -14.76 32.66 -5.01
C THR A 449 -15.36 31.27 -4.88
N ALA A 450 -14.53 30.28 -4.55
CA ALA A 450 -14.93 28.89 -4.32
C ALA A 450 -15.35 28.63 -2.86
N MET A 451 -14.71 29.32 -1.91
CA MET A 451 -15.19 29.40 -0.52
C MET A 451 -14.76 30.70 0.15
N THR A 452 -15.52 31.12 1.15
CA THR A 452 -15.20 32.22 2.05
C THR A 452 -15.20 31.70 3.47
N VAL A 453 -14.16 31.99 4.23
CA VAL A 453 -14.00 31.58 5.63
C VAL A 453 -13.78 32.81 6.49
N THR A 454 -14.55 32.89 7.57
CA THR A 454 -14.36 33.87 8.64
C THR A 454 -13.93 33.12 9.89
N ASN A 455 -12.80 33.52 10.46
CA ASN A 455 -12.24 32.91 11.65
C ASN A 455 -13.19 33.12 12.86
N ALA A 456 -13.38 32.06 13.64
CA ALA A 456 -14.14 32.06 14.89
C ALA A 456 -13.25 32.37 16.11
N ASN A 457 -11.94 32.52 15.92
CA ASN A 457 -10.95 32.79 16.97
C ASN A 457 -10.88 31.67 18.03
N SER A 458 -11.01 30.40 17.63
CA SER A 458 -10.86 29.27 18.55
C SER A 458 -9.42 29.11 19.06
N GLY A 459 -8.44 29.51 18.26
CA GLY A 459 -7.02 29.23 18.50
C GLY A 459 -6.60 27.81 18.11
N ASP A 460 -7.43 27.10 17.34
CA ASP A 460 -7.16 25.76 16.84
C ASP A 460 -6.77 25.77 15.35
N TRP A 461 -6.19 24.67 14.89
CA TRP A 461 -6.04 24.40 13.47
C TRP A 461 -7.34 23.79 12.93
N ILE A 462 -7.88 24.35 11.85
CA ILE A 462 -9.14 23.95 11.24
C ILE A 462 -8.90 23.58 9.77
N GLU A 463 -9.67 22.60 9.29
CA GLU A 463 -9.71 22.18 7.90
C GLU A 463 -11.01 22.72 7.27
N ALA A 464 -10.88 23.50 6.19
CA ALA A 464 -11.98 23.96 5.38
C ALA A 464 -11.94 23.29 4.01
N GLU A 465 -13.07 22.84 3.50
CA GLU A 465 -13.17 22.08 2.25
C GLU A 465 -14.21 22.69 1.31
N THR A 466 -13.92 22.59 0.01
CA THR A 466 -14.87 22.94 -1.07
C THR A 466 -14.56 22.10 -2.30
N VAL A 467 -15.55 21.96 -3.20
CA VAL A 467 -15.37 21.26 -4.48
C VAL A 467 -14.99 22.28 -5.55
N ILE A 468 -13.96 21.96 -6.33
CA ILE A 468 -13.49 22.75 -7.46
C ILE A 468 -13.32 21.85 -8.70
N SER A 469 -13.04 22.47 -9.85
CA SER A 469 -12.72 21.75 -11.09
C SER A 469 -11.34 22.12 -11.63
N ASN A 470 -10.68 21.20 -12.33
CA ASN A 470 -9.37 21.49 -12.91
C ASN A 470 -9.48 22.39 -14.16
N SER A 471 -9.59 23.70 -13.99
CA SER A 471 -9.76 24.61 -15.13
C SER A 471 -9.12 25.98 -14.94
N ALA A 472 -8.52 26.27 -13.79
CA ALA A 472 -8.15 27.65 -13.48
C ALA A 472 -7.08 27.84 -12.39
N ASN A 473 -6.60 29.08 -12.30
CA ASN A 473 -5.66 29.52 -11.26
C ASN A 473 -6.29 29.41 -9.86
N LEU A 474 -5.51 28.89 -8.91
CA LEU A 474 -5.91 28.72 -7.51
C LEU A 474 -5.28 29.80 -6.64
N GLN A 475 -6.05 30.41 -5.75
CA GLN A 475 -5.57 31.52 -4.92
C GLN A 475 -6.12 31.49 -3.51
N PHE A 476 -5.28 31.84 -2.54
CA PHE A 476 -5.73 32.38 -1.26
C PHE A 476 -5.76 33.88 -1.32
N VAL A 477 -6.87 34.51 -0.92
CA VAL A 477 -7.01 35.96 -0.85
C VAL A 477 -7.44 36.34 0.56
N ASN A 478 -6.63 37.13 1.26
CA ASN A 478 -7.03 37.68 2.55
C ASN A 478 -7.89 38.93 2.31
N VAL A 479 -9.20 38.81 2.54
CA VAL A 479 -10.18 39.90 2.38
C VAL A 479 -10.47 40.63 3.70
N GLY A 480 -9.88 40.16 4.80
CA GLY A 480 -10.00 40.73 6.12
C GLY A 480 -9.02 41.88 6.37
N ILE A 481 -9.03 42.34 7.62
CA ILE A 481 -8.17 43.42 8.12
C ILE A 481 -6.99 42.92 8.96
N GLU A 482 -7.01 41.64 9.35
CA GLU A 482 -5.94 40.95 10.09
C GLU A 482 -5.24 39.93 9.19
N GLY A 483 -4.05 39.45 9.59
CA GLY A 483 -3.34 38.41 8.84
C GLY A 483 -4.03 37.04 8.95
N ALA A 484 -4.10 36.30 7.85
CA ALA A 484 -4.64 34.94 7.81
C ALA A 484 -3.49 33.93 7.73
N VAL A 485 -3.50 32.90 8.58
CA VAL A 485 -2.39 31.94 8.72
C VAL A 485 -2.77 30.58 8.15
N PHE A 486 -1.94 30.05 7.25
CA PHE A 486 -2.19 28.83 6.51
C PHE A 486 -1.03 27.84 6.68
N HIS A 487 -1.37 26.57 6.86
CA HIS A 487 -0.42 25.45 6.87
C HIS A 487 -0.39 24.74 5.52
N MET A 488 -1.54 24.44 4.90
CA MET A 488 -1.57 23.59 3.70
C MET A 488 -2.72 23.91 2.77
N LEU A 489 -2.46 23.79 1.47
CA LEU A 489 -3.48 23.52 0.45
C LEU A 489 -3.26 22.07 -0.03
N GLU A 490 -4.31 21.27 0.02
CA GLU A 490 -4.36 19.92 -0.52
C GLU A 490 -5.54 19.82 -1.48
N LEU A 491 -5.29 19.28 -2.67
CA LEU A 491 -6.32 18.93 -3.64
C LEU A 491 -6.39 17.41 -3.69
N ASN A 492 -7.57 16.86 -3.45
CA ASN A 492 -7.82 15.44 -3.52
C ASN A 492 -8.76 15.17 -4.69
N ARG A 493 -8.42 14.15 -5.49
CA ARG A 493 -9.38 13.54 -6.42
C ARG A 493 -10.62 13.18 -5.61
N MET A 494 -11.80 13.46 -6.16
CA MET A 494 -13.03 12.98 -5.54
C MET A 494 -12.94 11.46 -5.48
N GLU A 495 -12.93 10.89 -4.29
CA GLU A 495 -13.09 9.44 -4.15
C GLU A 495 -14.42 9.07 -4.84
N PRO A 496 -14.46 7.99 -5.64
CA PRO A 496 -15.74 7.45 -6.06
C PRO A 496 -16.57 7.23 -4.80
N PRO A 497 -17.89 7.54 -4.80
CA PRO A 497 -18.71 7.40 -3.61
C PRO A 497 -18.48 6.01 -3.01
N VAL A 498 -18.00 5.95 -1.77
CA VAL A 498 -17.86 4.69 -1.04
C VAL A 498 -19.27 4.08 -0.99
N VAL A 499 -19.48 3.02 -1.77
CA VAL A 499 -20.68 2.20 -1.62
C VAL A 499 -20.47 1.39 -0.34
N GLU A 500 -20.82 2.00 0.79
CA GLU A 500 -20.83 1.33 2.08
C GLU A 500 -21.70 0.06 1.96
N PRO A 501 -21.24 -1.11 2.42
CA PRO A 501 -22.07 -2.30 2.46
C PRO A 501 -23.27 -2.05 3.38
N ALA A 502 -24.47 -1.94 2.82
CA ALA A 502 -25.64 -1.49 3.58
C ALA A 502 -26.48 -2.64 4.15
N LEU A 503 -26.18 -3.90 3.81
CA LEU A 503 -26.89 -5.07 4.36
C LEU A 503 -25.92 -6.14 4.88
N THR A 504 -26.03 -6.44 6.18
CA THR A 504 -25.31 -7.54 6.84
C THR A 504 -26.26 -8.70 7.13
N ASN A 505 -25.98 -9.86 6.53
CA ASN A 505 -26.64 -11.13 6.86
C ASN A 505 -25.73 -11.98 7.74
N VAL A 506 -26.26 -12.52 8.83
CA VAL A 506 -25.52 -13.44 9.72
C VAL A 506 -26.15 -14.82 9.64
N PHE A 507 -25.37 -15.81 9.23
CA PHE A 507 -25.75 -17.22 9.21
C PHE A 507 -25.02 -17.99 10.29
N THR A 508 -25.75 -18.66 11.18
CA THR A 508 -25.15 -19.58 12.16
C THR A 508 -24.86 -20.94 11.51
N ALA A 509 -23.88 -21.68 12.04
CA ALA A 509 -23.57 -23.02 11.55
C ALA A 509 -24.80 -23.94 11.61
N ALA A 510 -25.07 -24.63 10.50
CA ALA A 510 -26.07 -25.68 10.39
C ALA A 510 -25.56 -26.99 11.01
N ASP A 511 -24.28 -27.30 10.76
CA ASP A 511 -23.56 -28.45 11.30
C ASP A 511 -22.17 -27.99 11.79
N ASP A 512 -21.72 -28.50 12.93
CA ASP A 512 -20.33 -28.43 13.34
C ASP A 512 -19.86 -29.66 14.13
N THR A 513 -18.57 -29.95 14.05
CA THR A 513 -17.95 -31.02 14.83
C THR A 513 -16.44 -30.88 14.80
N PHE A 514 -15.74 -31.81 15.46
CA PHE A 514 -14.33 -32.03 15.19
C PHE A 514 -14.04 -33.52 15.00
N ILE A 515 -13.09 -33.81 14.13
CA ILE A 515 -12.61 -35.16 13.87
C ILE A 515 -11.25 -35.35 14.55
N ALA A 516 -10.97 -36.57 15.02
CA ALA A 516 -9.75 -36.86 15.76
C ALA A 516 -9.09 -38.17 15.30
N GLN A 517 -7.82 -38.10 14.91
CA GLN A 517 -7.08 -39.28 14.40
C GLN A 517 -6.94 -40.39 15.43
N ALA A 518 -6.69 -40.02 16.69
CA ALA A 518 -6.57 -40.98 17.80
C ALA A 518 -7.88 -41.75 18.08
N TYR A 519 -9.03 -41.28 17.58
CA TYR A 519 -10.34 -41.90 17.75
C TYR A 519 -11.08 -41.96 16.40
N PRO A 520 -10.56 -42.73 15.43
CA PRO A 520 -10.85 -42.47 14.03
C PRO A 520 -12.26 -42.87 13.58
N ASP A 521 -12.97 -43.64 14.39
CA ASP A 521 -14.34 -44.10 14.17
C ASP A 521 -15.38 -43.42 15.10
N GLN A 522 -14.95 -42.47 15.95
CA GLN A 522 -15.86 -41.79 16.87
C GLN A 522 -16.40 -40.48 16.28
N ASN A 523 -17.70 -40.27 16.42
CA ASN A 523 -18.36 -39.00 16.13
C ASN A 523 -18.36 -38.07 17.36
N LYS A 524 -18.34 -36.75 17.14
CA LYS A 524 -18.21 -35.72 18.19
C LYS A 524 -19.21 -34.57 18.07
N GLY A 525 -20.15 -34.61 17.12
CA GLY A 525 -21.04 -33.48 16.77
C GLY A 525 -22.17 -33.18 17.76
N SER A 526 -22.04 -33.58 19.02
CA SER A 526 -23.05 -33.28 20.07
C SER A 526 -22.42 -32.63 21.31
N LEU A 527 -21.16 -32.21 21.21
CA LEU A 527 -20.41 -31.58 22.29
C LEU A 527 -20.58 -30.06 22.18
N GLY A 528 -20.72 -29.36 23.31
CA GLY A 528 -20.84 -27.88 23.34
C GLY A 528 -19.56 -27.10 22.97
N PHE A 529 -18.56 -27.79 22.42
CA PHE A 529 -17.29 -27.25 21.97
C PHE A 529 -16.79 -28.05 20.77
N VAL A 530 -16.07 -27.37 19.89
CA VAL A 530 -15.29 -27.97 18.81
C VAL A 530 -13.80 -27.78 19.09
N ARG A 531 -13.00 -28.80 18.77
CA ARG A 531 -11.62 -28.88 19.25
C ARG A 531 -10.64 -29.06 18.11
N LEU A 532 -9.58 -28.28 18.12
CA LEU A 532 -8.42 -28.46 17.26
C LEU A 532 -7.18 -28.88 18.04
N ARG A 533 -6.20 -29.37 17.30
CA ARG A 533 -4.83 -29.73 17.68
C ARG A 533 -4.00 -29.78 16.40
N SER A 534 -2.66 -29.76 16.52
CA SER A 534 -1.72 -30.01 15.42
C SER A 534 -2.32 -30.96 14.39
N ASP A 535 -2.49 -30.47 13.17
CA ASP A 535 -3.03 -31.20 12.03
C ASP A 535 -2.13 -32.36 11.56
N VAL A 536 -0.89 -32.41 12.07
CA VAL A 536 0.09 -33.46 11.84
C VAL A 536 0.26 -34.41 13.04
N GLY A 537 0.52 -35.68 12.75
CA GLY A 537 0.82 -36.71 13.75
C GLY A 537 -0.42 -37.39 14.36
N GLU A 538 -0.20 -38.46 15.14
CA GLU A 538 -1.24 -39.42 15.56
C GLU A 538 -2.39 -38.85 16.41
N ASN A 539 -2.26 -37.62 16.92
CA ASN A 539 -3.26 -36.95 17.73
C ASN A 539 -3.98 -35.82 16.98
N ALA A 540 -3.88 -35.78 15.65
CA ALA A 540 -4.42 -34.68 14.86
C ALA A 540 -5.92 -34.47 15.03
N LYS A 541 -6.34 -33.20 15.08
CA LYS A 541 -7.74 -32.79 15.19
C LYS A 541 -8.05 -31.61 14.30
N THR A 542 -9.13 -31.74 13.55
CA THR A 542 -9.63 -30.71 12.64
C THR A 542 -11.06 -30.40 12.99
N ILE A 543 -11.41 -29.12 13.09
CA ILE A 543 -12.78 -28.67 13.26
C ILE A 543 -13.44 -28.64 11.89
N LEU A 544 -14.71 -29.04 11.80
CA LEU A 544 -15.54 -28.93 10.61
C LEU A 544 -16.76 -28.08 10.95
N VAL A 545 -17.06 -27.09 10.11
CA VAL A 545 -18.27 -26.26 10.20
C VAL A 545 -18.97 -26.23 8.84
N LYS A 546 -20.29 -26.09 8.84
CA LYS A 546 -21.10 -25.98 7.62
C LYS A 546 -22.22 -24.98 7.81
N PHE A 547 -22.46 -24.19 6.78
CA PHE A 547 -23.46 -23.13 6.74
C PHE A 547 -24.43 -23.37 5.59
N SER A 548 -25.71 -23.08 5.84
CA SER A 548 -26.72 -22.96 4.80
C SER A 548 -26.98 -21.48 4.56
N VAL A 549 -26.38 -20.96 3.49
CA VAL A 549 -26.56 -19.56 3.07
C VAL A 549 -27.84 -19.49 2.26
N GLY A 550 -28.84 -18.80 2.81
CA GLY A 550 -30.15 -18.60 2.20
C GLY A 550 -30.09 -17.77 0.91
N SER A 551 -31.25 -17.46 0.32
CA SER A 551 -31.34 -16.58 -0.86
C SER A 551 -30.67 -15.23 -0.57
N ILE A 552 -29.57 -14.95 -1.28
CA ILE A 552 -28.90 -13.66 -1.29
C ILE A 552 -29.45 -12.90 -2.50
N THR A 553 -30.04 -11.74 -2.27
CA THR A 553 -30.46 -10.79 -3.30
C THR A 553 -29.53 -9.59 -3.19
N GLY A 554 -28.75 -9.33 -4.24
CA GLY A 554 -27.67 -8.34 -4.24
C GLY A 554 -26.27 -8.97 -4.22
N LYS A 555 -25.27 -8.20 -4.69
CA LYS A 555 -23.90 -8.67 -4.80
C LYS A 555 -23.19 -8.69 -3.45
N ILE A 556 -22.46 -9.77 -3.18
CA ILE A 556 -21.65 -9.93 -1.98
C ILE A 556 -20.45 -8.97 -2.01
N ALA A 557 -20.32 -8.16 -0.97
CA ALA A 557 -19.21 -7.26 -0.72
C ALA A 557 -18.07 -7.97 0.02
N SER A 558 -18.40 -8.64 1.13
CA SER A 558 -17.44 -9.39 1.93
C SER A 558 -18.12 -10.57 2.63
N VAL A 559 -17.34 -11.61 2.93
CA VAL A 559 -17.80 -12.72 3.78
C VAL A 559 -16.74 -13.05 4.83
N LYS A 560 -17.12 -12.95 6.11
CA LYS A 560 -16.28 -13.34 7.25
C LYS A 560 -16.84 -14.59 7.94
N LEU A 561 -16.03 -15.64 8.03
CA LEU A 561 -16.26 -16.77 8.93
C LEU A 561 -15.73 -16.38 10.30
N ARG A 562 -16.51 -16.55 11.38
CA ARG A 562 -16.02 -16.33 12.74
C ARG A 562 -16.40 -17.43 13.72
N LEU A 563 -15.44 -17.83 14.53
CA LEU A 563 -15.60 -18.79 15.63
C LEU A 563 -15.12 -18.15 16.93
N HIS A 564 -15.83 -18.36 18.04
CA HIS A 564 -15.44 -17.79 19.32
C HIS A 564 -14.46 -18.72 20.06
N SER A 565 -13.24 -18.25 20.28
CA SER A 565 -12.19 -18.99 20.98
C SER A 565 -12.52 -19.13 22.46
N ILE A 566 -12.46 -20.35 22.99
CA ILE A 566 -12.54 -20.60 24.43
C ILE A 566 -11.15 -20.41 25.05
N ASP A 567 -10.13 -21.08 24.50
CA ASP A 567 -8.78 -21.08 25.08
C ASP A 567 -7.62 -21.08 24.07
N LEU A 568 -7.90 -20.90 22.77
CA LEU A 568 -6.84 -20.74 21.77
C LEU A 568 -6.25 -19.32 21.81
N GLU A 569 -4.92 -19.26 21.83
CA GLU A 569 -4.07 -18.06 21.77
C GLU A 569 -2.99 -18.29 20.69
N ASP A 570 -3.40 -18.61 19.46
CA ASP A 570 -2.51 -18.96 18.35
C ASP A 570 -3.19 -18.81 16.97
N LEU A 571 -2.42 -18.96 15.90
CA LEU A 571 -2.89 -18.98 14.51
C LEU A 571 -3.76 -20.20 14.24
N ALA A 572 -4.98 -19.97 13.77
CA ALA A 572 -5.80 -21.00 13.17
C ALA A 572 -6.04 -20.67 11.69
N THR A 573 -6.04 -21.70 10.85
CA THR A 573 -6.17 -21.60 9.39
C THR A 573 -7.47 -22.24 8.92
N VAL A 574 -8.00 -21.73 7.80
CA VAL A 574 -9.26 -22.19 7.21
C VAL A 574 -9.00 -22.80 5.84
N ARG A 575 -9.65 -23.94 5.59
CA ARG A 575 -9.74 -24.58 4.26
C ARG A 575 -11.22 -24.78 3.88
N PRO A 576 -11.59 -24.67 2.59
CA PRO A 576 -12.85 -25.21 2.10
C PRO A 576 -12.92 -26.72 2.32
N ALA A 577 -14.10 -27.25 2.62
CA ALA A 577 -14.36 -28.68 2.76
C ALA A 577 -15.56 -29.10 1.91
N ALA A 578 -15.56 -30.33 1.40
CA ALA A 578 -16.72 -30.88 0.70
C ALA A 578 -17.96 -30.94 1.62
N SER A 579 -19.10 -30.38 1.21
CA SER A 579 -20.30 -30.25 2.06
C SER A 579 -21.12 -31.53 2.28
N SER A 580 -20.68 -32.69 1.76
CA SER A 580 -21.44 -33.96 1.76
C SER A 580 -21.43 -34.73 3.09
N TRP A 581 -20.63 -34.30 4.07
CA TRP A 581 -20.58 -34.96 5.39
C TRP A 581 -21.85 -34.67 6.20
N ALA A 582 -22.16 -35.50 7.19
CA ALA A 582 -23.24 -35.26 8.14
C ALA A 582 -22.68 -35.21 9.56
N GLU A 583 -23.08 -34.21 10.34
CA GLU A 583 -22.60 -33.99 11.70
C GLU A 583 -22.70 -35.21 12.60
N THR A 584 -23.78 -35.98 12.47
CA THR A 584 -24.07 -37.16 13.30
C THR A 584 -23.32 -38.41 12.89
N ALA A 585 -22.60 -38.38 11.76
CA ALA A 585 -21.98 -39.56 11.16
C ALA A 585 -20.50 -39.39 10.80
N VAL A 586 -20.02 -38.16 10.60
CA VAL A 586 -18.63 -37.92 10.19
C VAL A 586 -17.66 -38.35 11.29
N THR A 587 -16.57 -38.96 10.87
CA THR A 587 -15.46 -39.43 11.70
C THR A 587 -14.15 -39.06 11.01
N TRP A 588 -13.01 -39.32 11.65
CA TRP A 588 -11.72 -39.15 10.98
C TRP A 588 -11.64 -39.98 9.68
N ASN A 589 -12.09 -41.24 9.71
CA ASN A 589 -12.02 -42.14 8.56
C ASN A 589 -12.98 -41.75 7.42
N THR A 590 -14.02 -40.97 7.71
CA THR A 590 -15.05 -40.55 6.74
C THR A 590 -15.04 -39.05 6.48
N ARG A 591 -13.98 -38.36 6.90
CA ARG A 591 -13.83 -36.90 6.79
C ARG A 591 -13.93 -36.41 5.34
N PRO A 592 -14.47 -35.20 5.12
CA PRO A 592 -14.52 -34.61 3.78
C PRO A 592 -13.12 -34.35 3.22
N THR A 593 -13.03 -34.28 1.90
CA THR A 593 -11.84 -33.75 1.23
C THR A 593 -11.73 -32.25 1.50
N LEU A 594 -10.52 -31.80 1.81
CA LEU A 594 -10.20 -30.40 2.09
C LEU A 594 -9.50 -29.76 0.88
N GLY A 595 -9.76 -28.47 0.66
CA GLY A 595 -9.04 -27.64 -0.31
C GLY A 595 -7.72 -27.10 0.24
N GLU A 596 -7.15 -26.14 -0.47
CA GLU A 596 -5.99 -25.38 -0.01
C GLU A 596 -6.37 -24.43 1.13
N ILE A 597 -5.35 -23.94 1.86
CA ILE A 597 -5.55 -22.92 2.89
C ILE A 597 -5.95 -21.63 2.19
N ILE A 598 -7.06 -21.02 2.64
CA ILE A 598 -7.58 -19.78 2.05
C ILE A 598 -7.42 -18.57 2.98
N ALA A 599 -7.27 -18.80 4.29
CA ALA A 599 -7.12 -17.73 5.27
C ALA A 599 -6.46 -18.25 6.56
N GLY A 600 -5.81 -17.34 7.30
CA GLY A 600 -5.28 -17.56 8.64
C GLY A 600 -5.61 -16.38 9.54
N SER A 601 -5.89 -16.64 10.82
CA SER A 601 -6.23 -15.62 11.79
C SER A 601 -5.78 -16.04 13.19
N HIS A 602 -5.22 -15.11 13.95
CA HIS A 602 -4.82 -15.36 15.32
C HIS A 602 -6.05 -15.32 16.24
N ALA A 603 -6.35 -16.45 16.88
CA ALA A 603 -7.37 -16.50 17.90
C ALA A 603 -6.82 -15.96 19.22
N VAL A 604 -7.67 -15.26 19.96
CA VAL A 604 -7.41 -14.77 21.33
C VAL A 604 -8.49 -15.36 22.25
N SER A 605 -8.14 -15.81 23.45
CA SER A 605 -9.07 -16.45 24.38
C SER A 605 -10.22 -15.50 24.73
N GLY A 606 -11.45 -16.00 24.65
CA GLY A 606 -12.65 -15.22 24.94
C GLY A 606 -13.01 -14.17 23.88
N LYS A 607 -12.48 -14.30 22.65
CA LYS A 607 -12.76 -13.41 21.52
C LYS A 607 -13.19 -14.20 20.27
N TRP A 608 -13.84 -13.51 19.35
CA TRP A 608 -14.07 -14.01 18.00
C TRP A 608 -12.75 -14.05 17.23
N CYS A 609 -12.47 -15.18 16.59
CA CYS A 609 -11.45 -15.32 15.56
C CYS A 609 -12.15 -15.27 14.22
N GLU A 610 -11.71 -14.39 13.32
CA GLU A 610 -12.39 -14.08 12.06
C GLU A 610 -11.47 -14.34 10.87
N TRP A 611 -11.99 -14.99 9.84
CA TRP A 611 -11.31 -15.30 8.59
C TRP A 611 -12.10 -14.75 7.40
N ASP A 612 -11.40 -14.18 6.43
CA ASP A 612 -12.01 -13.82 5.16
C ASP A 612 -12.22 -15.06 4.29
N VAL A 613 -13.47 -15.31 3.91
CA VAL A 613 -13.85 -16.45 3.06
C VAL A 613 -14.64 -15.99 1.83
N THR A 614 -14.53 -14.71 1.48
CA THR A 614 -15.26 -14.06 0.36
C THR A 614 -15.05 -14.80 -0.96
N ALA A 615 -13.83 -15.29 -1.22
CA ALA A 615 -13.50 -16.03 -2.44
C ALA A 615 -14.23 -17.37 -2.58
N VAL A 616 -14.78 -17.92 -1.49
CA VAL A 616 -15.49 -19.21 -1.48
C VAL A 616 -17.00 -19.01 -1.53
N VAL A 617 -17.51 -18.08 -0.74
CA VAL A 617 -18.95 -17.84 -0.59
C VAL A 617 -19.38 -16.73 -1.55
N THR A 618 -19.75 -17.12 -2.77
CA THR A 618 -20.05 -16.18 -3.87
C THR A 618 -21.54 -16.11 -4.21
N ASN A 619 -22.36 -17.00 -3.66
CA ASN A 619 -23.80 -17.05 -3.88
C ASN A 619 -24.51 -17.85 -2.77
N SER A 620 -25.84 -17.96 -2.85
CA SER A 620 -26.63 -18.87 -2.01
C SER A 620 -26.23 -20.32 -2.19
N GLY A 621 -26.09 -21.05 -1.08
CA GLY A 621 -25.67 -22.44 -1.14
C GLY A 621 -25.26 -23.03 0.20
N THR A 622 -24.73 -24.24 0.14
CA THR A 622 -24.21 -24.93 1.33
C THR A 622 -22.69 -24.94 1.29
N TYR A 623 -22.08 -24.22 2.23
CA TYR A 623 -20.64 -24.07 2.34
C TYR A 623 -20.12 -24.80 3.57
N SER A 624 -18.95 -25.42 3.46
CA SER A 624 -18.30 -26.08 4.58
C SER A 624 -16.83 -25.71 4.64
N PHE A 625 -16.34 -25.57 5.87
CA PHE A 625 -14.96 -25.20 6.15
C PHE A 625 -14.36 -26.14 7.17
N ALA A 626 -13.04 -26.34 7.05
CA ALA A 626 -12.22 -26.99 8.05
C ALA A 626 -11.32 -25.95 8.72
N ILE A 627 -11.18 -26.02 10.04
CA ILE A 627 -10.28 -25.17 10.82
C ILE A 627 -9.16 -26.04 11.40
N GLU A 628 -7.92 -25.65 11.11
CA GLU A 628 -6.69 -26.36 11.44
C GLU A 628 -5.70 -25.43 12.16
N ASN A 629 -4.73 -26.04 12.85
CA ASN A 629 -3.68 -25.35 13.59
C ASN A 629 -2.51 -26.33 13.76
N GLU A 630 -1.29 -25.83 13.95
CA GLU A 630 -0.07 -26.63 14.15
C GLU A 630 0.31 -26.85 15.64
N ILE A 631 -0.49 -26.38 16.60
CA ILE A 631 -0.14 -26.43 18.03
C ILE A 631 -0.07 -27.82 18.64
N ASN A 632 0.88 -27.97 19.56
CA ASN A 632 0.91 -29.11 20.48
C ASN A 632 -0.06 -28.90 21.65
N GLY A 633 -1.28 -29.44 21.50
CA GLY A 633 -2.27 -29.45 22.58
C GLY A 633 -3.69 -29.36 22.06
N ASP A 634 -4.64 -29.73 22.91
CA ASP A 634 -6.05 -29.53 22.63
C ASP A 634 -6.42 -28.06 22.91
N ARG A 635 -7.12 -27.41 21.99
CA ARG A 635 -7.75 -26.09 22.17
C ARG A 635 -9.16 -26.06 21.61
N ASP A 636 -10.01 -25.29 22.26
CA ASP A 636 -11.45 -25.31 22.06
C ASP A 636 -11.98 -23.98 21.52
N PHE A 637 -12.91 -24.11 20.58
CA PHE A 637 -13.86 -23.08 20.20
C PHE A 637 -15.26 -23.51 20.60
N THR A 638 -16.19 -22.56 20.66
CA THR A 638 -17.59 -22.85 20.89
C THR A 638 -18.22 -23.58 19.69
N SER A 639 -19.07 -24.57 19.96
CA SER A 639 -19.92 -25.21 18.95
C SER A 639 -21.28 -24.51 18.84
N LYS A 640 -22.13 -24.98 17.94
CA LYS A 640 -23.51 -24.54 17.77
C LYS A 640 -24.41 -24.89 18.94
N GLU A 641 -24.08 -25.94 19.70
CA GLU A 641 -24.70 -26.24 21.00
C GLU A 641 -24.16 -25.34 22.13
N GLY A 642 -23.09 -24.60 21.86
CA GLY A 642 -22.54 -23.58 22.73
C GLY A 642 -23.33 -22.26 22.70
N GLY A 643 -23.03 -21.36 23.64
CA GLY A 643 -23.72 -20.06 23.73
C GLY A 643 -23.32 -19.03 22.67
N LEU A 644 -22.27 -19.30 21.89
CA LEU A 644 -21.72 -18.43 20.84
C LEU A 644 -21.42 -19.30 19.61
N PRO A 645 -22.43 -19.66 18.81
CA PRO A 645 -22.25 -20.58 17.68
C PRO A 645 -21.29 -19.99 16.63
N PRO A 646 -20.60 -20.82 15.82
CA PRO A 646 -19.90 -20.33 14.64
C PRO A 646 -20.82 -19.56 13.70
N GLU A 647 -20.32 -18.47 13.11
CA GLU A 647 -21.09 -17.55 12.29
C GLU A 647 -20.40 -17.28 10.95
N LEU A 648 -21.21 -17.07 9.92
CA LEU A 648 -20.80 -16.58 8.61
C LEU A 648 -21.51 -15.24 8.37
N ILE A 649 -20.74 -14.16 8.40
CA ILE A 649 -21.21 -12.80 8.16
C ILE A 649 -21.06 -12.52 6.68
N VAL A 650 -22.16 -12.21 6.00
CA VAL A 650 -22.19 -11.86 4.58
C VAL A 650 -22.63 -10.41 4.49
N GLU A 651 -21.74 -9.55 4.00
CA GLU A 651 -22.03 -8.15 3.70
C GLU A 651 -22.38 -8.03 2.22
N LEU A 652 -23.46 -7.31 1.90
CA LEU A 652 -23.92 -7.05 0.54
C LEU A 652 -23.86 -5.57 0.21
N TYR A 653 -23.67 -5.26 -1.06
CA TYR A 653 -23.89 -3.92 -1.60
C TYR A 653 -25.39 -3.61 -1.68
N ASP A 654 -25.78 -2.36 -1.37
CA ASP A 654 -27.13 -1.87 -1.56
C ASP A 654 -27.24 -1.13 -2.91
N ALA A 655 -27.49 -1.92 -3.96
CA ALA A 655 -27.65 -1.41 -5.33
C ALA A 655 -28.79 -0.38 -5.42
N GLU A 656 -29.94 -0.72 -4.85
CA GLU A 656 -31.11 0.16 -4.80
C GLU A 656 -30.85 1.42 -3.96
N GLY A 657 -30.16 1.31 -2.82
CA GLY A 657 -29.73 2.47 -2.02
C GLY A 657 -28.82 3.40 -2.81
N SER A 658 -27.86 2.84 -3.54
CA SER A 658 -26.92 3.59 -4.38
C SER A 658 -27.62 4.32 -5.53
N TYR A 659 -28.63 3.69 -6.14
CA TYR A 659 -29.46 4.31 -7.17
C TYR A 659 -30.39 5.40 -6.58
N ARG A 660 -30.98 5.15 -5.40
CA ARG A 660 -31.84 6.12 -4.70
C ARG A 660 -31.09 7.36 -4.23
N VAL A 661 -29.83 7.24 -3.83
CA VAL A 661 -28.97 8.39 -3.54
C VAL A 661 -28.77 9.20 -4.82
N TRP A 662 -28.40 8.55 -5.92
CA TRP A 662 -28.18 9.22 -7.20
C TRP A 662 -29.44 9.93 -7.72
N THR A 663 -30.62 9.30 -7.69
CA THR A 663 -31.88 9.97 -8.07
C THR A 663 -32.19 11.16 -7.14
N GLY A 664 -31.94 11.03 -5.83
CA GLY A 664 -32.11 12.11 -4.86
C GLY A 664 -31.17 13.30 -5.09
N GLU A 665 -29.93 13.06 -5.52
CA GLU A 665 -28.97 14.10 -5.93
C GLU A 665 -29.46 14.89 -7.15
N HIS A 666 -30.22 14.23 -8.04
CA HIS A 666 -30.88 14.85 -9.19
C HIS A 666 -32.28 15.42 -8.86
N GLY A 667 -32.68 15.38 -7.59
CA GLY A 667 -33.97 15.90 -7.13
C GLY A 667 -35.19 15.11 -7.60
N LEU A 668 -35.01 13.84 -8.00
CA LEU A 668 -36.07 12.94 -8.44
C LEU A 668 -36.67 12.18 -7.27
N TYR A 669 -37.99 12.08 -7.23
CA TYR A 669 -38.76 11.38 -6.19
C TYR A 669 -39.99 10.72 -6.81
N ASP A 670 -40.56 9.75 -6.09
CA ASP A 670 -41.76 8.99 -6.50
C ASP A 670 -41.63 8.42 -7.93
N GLU A 671 -42.67 8.50 -8.75
CA GLU A 671 -42.70 7.96 -10.13
C GLU A 671 -41.61 8.52 -11.03
N ALA A 672 -41.07 9.72 -10.74
CA ALA A 672 -39.98 10.32 -11.51
C ALA A 672 -38.61 9.68 -11.21
N ALA A 673 -38.48 8.97 -10.08
CA ALA A 673 -37.28 8.24 -9.70
C ALA A 673 -37.30 6.78 -10.15
N ASP A 674 -38.39 6.28 -10.75
CA ASP A 674 -38.48 4.89 -11.21
C ASP A 674 -37.38 4.58 -12.25
N HIS A 675 -36.83 3.35 -12.25
CA HIS A 675 -35.79 2.91 -13.20
C HIS A 675 -36.18 3.13 -14.67
N THR A 676 -37.48 3.02 -14.96
CA THR A 676 -38.05 3.13 -16.30
C THR A 676 -38.56 4.52 -16.64
N ALA A 677 -38.49 5.48 -15.71
CA ALA A 677 -38.86 6.85 -15.98
C ALA A 677 -37.80 7.53 -16.87
N ASP A 678 -38.26 8.48 -17.67
CA ASP A 678 -37.47 9.32 -18.57
C ASP A 678 -37.97 10.76 -18.33
N PRO A 679 -37.47 11.45 -17.29
CA PRO A 679 -38.03 12.73 -16.85
C PRO A 679 -37.75 13.90 -17.81
N ASP A 680 -36.68 13.84 -18.59
CA ASP A 680 -36.28 14.86 -19.57
C ASP A 680 -36.65 14.52 -21.02
N ALA A 681 -37.20 13.33 -21.25
CA ALA A 681 -37.78 12.87 -22.51
C ALA A 681 -36.76 12.78 -23.66
N ASP A 682 -35.56 12.30 -23.36
CA ASP A 682 -34.45 12.21 -24.32
C ASP A 682 -34.21 10.80 -24.88
N GLU A 683 -35.14 9.88 -24.58
CA GLU A 683 -35.21 8.48 -25.00
C GLU A 683 -34.32 7.50 -24.22
N ILE A 684 -33.61 7.94 -23.17
CA ILE A 684 -32.99 7.03 -22.20
C ILE A 684 -33.67 7.14 -20.83
N ASN A 685 -33.81 6.00 -20.15
CA ASN A 685 -34.44 5.96 -18.83
C ASN A 685 -33.40 6.12 -17.72
N ASN A 686 -33.87 6.40 -16.51
CA ASN A 686 -33.02 6.62 -15.35
C ASN A 686 -32.00 5.49 -15.09
N LEU A 687 -32.33 4.22 -15.36
CA LEU A 687 -31.37 3.13 -15.16
C LEU A 687 -30.24 3.15 -16.21
N LEU A 688 -30.57 3.47 -17.47
CA LEU A 688 -29.57 3.69 -18.51
C LEU A 688 -28.71 4.91 -18.17
N GLU A 689 -29.32 5.99 -17.70
CA GLU A 689 -28.61 7.19 -17.26
C GLU A 689 -27.63 6.88 -16.13
N TYR A 690 -28.10 6.16 -15.12
CA TYR A 690 -27.28 5.72 -14.00
C TYR A 690 -26.11 4.84 -14.44
N GLY A 691 -26.34 3.90 -15.36
CA GLY A 691 -25.32 2.98 -15.85
C GLY A 691 -24.32 3.61 -16.84
N LEU A 692 -24.77 4.53 -17.68
CA LEU A 692 -23.93 5.14 -18.73
C LEU A 692 -23.28 6.45 -18.26
N GLY A 693 -23.82 7.07 -17.21
CA GLY A 693 -23.28 8.28 -16.60
C GLY A 693 -23.82 9.58 -17.18
N GLY A 694 -25.05 9.58 -17.68
CA GLY A 694 -25.73 10.80 -18.09
C GLY A 694 -26.60 11.38 -16.99
N SER A 695 -27.49 12.28 -17.39
CA SER A 695 -28.27 13.12 -16.47
C SER A 695 -29.77 12.95 -16.71
N PRO A 696 -30.54 12.44 -15.74
CA PRO A 696 -31.98 12.17 -15.88
C PRO A 696 -32.86 13.44 -15.89
N THR A 697 -32.24 14.61 -16.01
CA THR A 697 -32.90 15.93 -16.00
C THR A 697 -32.39 16.84 -17.11
N ASN A 698 -31.49 16.35 -17.97
CA ASN A 698 -30.89 17.10 -19.06
C ASN A 698 -30.63 16.17 -20.24
N GLY A 699 -31.39 16.36 -21.33
CA GLY A 699 -31.32 15.46 -22.47
C GLY A 699 -29.94 15.40 -23.14
N ASP A 700 -29.17 14.38 -22.78
CA ASP A 700 -27.79 14.16 -23.17
C ASP A 700 -27.54 12.76 -23.77
N SER A 701 -28.61 12.03 -24.10
CA SER A 701 -28.58 10.69 -24.69
C SER A 701 -27.60 10.50 -25.85
N ALA A 702 -27.42 11.53 -26.69
CA ALA A 702 -26.48 11.48 -27.81
C ALA A 702 -25.01 11.28 -27.39
N ALA A 703 -24.64 11.67 -26.17
CA ALA A 703 -23.31 11.48 -25.60
C ALA A 703 -23.18 10.18 -24.79
N MET A 704 -24.31 9.60 -24.35
CA MET A 704 -24.34 8.40 -23.50
C MET A 704 -24.52 7.12 -24.30
N LEU A 705 -25.31 7.16 -25.38
CA LEU A 705 -25.64 5.99 -26.16
C LEU A 705 -24.41 5.33 -26.80
N PRO A 706 -24.41 3.99 -26.94
CA PRO A 706 -23.31 3.26 -27.56
C PRO A 706 -23.00 3.73 -28.98
N THR A 707 -21.72 3.67 -29.35
CA THR A 707 -21.21 4.05 -30.67
C THR A 707 -20.49 2.88 -31.34
N PHE A 708 -20.22 3.01 -32.65
CA PHE A 708 -19.39 2.05 -33.37
C PHE A 708 -17.99 2.62 -33.62
N GLY A 709 -16.98 1.93 -33.13
CA GLY A 709 -15.56 2.18 -33.40
C GLY A 709 -15.12 1.68 -34.78
N SER A 710 -13.82 1.72 -35.03
CA SER A 710 -13.22 1.17 -36.26
C SER A 710 -13.40 -0.34 -36.32
N GLY A 711 -13.98 -0.87 -37.42
CA GLY A 711 -14.08 -2.33 -37.60
C GLY A 711 -15.33 -3.01 -37.04
N LEU A 712 -16.40 -2.24 -36.77
CA LEU A 712 -17.66 -2.67 -36.14
C LEU A 712 -17.56 -2.95 -34.63
N ASP A 713 -16.54 -2.41 -33.97
CA ASP A 713 -16.46 -2.46 -32.52
C ASP A 713 -17.64 -1.72 -31.89
N TYR A 714 -18.41 -2.39 -31.04
CA TYR A 714 -19.51 -1.80 -30.30
C TYR A 714 -18.99 -1.24 -28.99
N VAL A 715 -18.99 0.09 -28.85
CA VAL A 715 -18.38 0.80 -27.73
C VAL A 715 -19.47 1.45 -26.87
N TYR A 716 -19.48 1.17 -25.57
CA TYR A 716 -20.41 1.78 -24.62
C TYR A 716 -19.69 2.26 -23.37
N ARG A 717 -20.34 3.14 -22.60
CA ARG A 717 -19.84 3.60 -21.29
C ARG A 717 -20.26 2.58 -20.22
N ARG A 718 -19.35 2.18 -19.34
CA ARG A 718 -19.63 1.32 -18.19
C ARG A 718 -19.14 2.02 -16.93
N ARG A 719 -19.89 1.92 -15.83
CA ARG A 719 -19.38 2.33 -14.53
C ARG A 719 -18.18 1.47 -14.14
N SER A 720 -17.05 2.06 -13.77
CA SER A 720 -15.87 1.35 -13.27
C SER A 720 -16.19 0.61 -11.95
N ASP A 721 -17.18 1.12 -11.20
CA ASP A 721 -17.73 0.51 -10.00
C ASP A 721 -19.05 -0.25 -10.24
N ALA A 722 -19.38 -0.59 -11.49
CA ALA A 722 -20.60 -1.30 -11.88
C ALA A 722 -20.89 -2.50 -10.97
N GLY A 723 -19.84 -3.30 -10.73
CA GLY A 723 -19.92 -4.44 -9.84
C GLY A 723 -20.34 -4.07 -8.42
N LEU A 724 -19.81 -2.98 -7.84
CA LEU A 724 -20.16 -2.54 -6.48
C LEU A 724 -21.60 -1.99 -6.41
N ARG A 725 -22.16 -1.56 -7.54
CA ARG A 725 -23.53 -1.02 -7.64
C ARG A 725 -24.57 -2.05 -8.05
N GLY A 726 -24.19 -3.32 -8.13
CA GLY A 726 -25.08 -4.39 -8.60
C GLY A 726 -25.53 -4.20 -10.05
N LEU A 727 -24.73 -3.52 -10.87
CA LEU A 727 -25.01 -3.31 -12.30
C LEU A 727 -24.26 -4.34 -13.15
N ASP A 728 -25.01 -5.02 -14.02
CA ASP A 728 -24.48 -5.94 -15.03
C ASP A 728 -24.71 -5.41 -16.44
N TYR A 729 -23.68 -5.54 -17.29
CA TYR A 729 -23.68 -5.04 -18.68
C TYR A 729 -23.49 -6.21 -19.63
N GLN A 730 -24.37 -6.33 -20.61
CA GLN A 730 -24.26 -7.36 -21.64
C GLN A 730 -24.58 -6.79 -23.01
N VAL A 731 -23.71 -7.08 -23.99
CA VAL A 731 -24.04 -6.87 -25.39
C VAL A 731 -24.71 -8.14 -25.91
N ILE A 732 -26.01 -8.08 -26.10
CA ILE A 732 -26.80 -9.17 -26.66
C ILE A 732 -27.03 -8.93 -28.14
N THR A 733 -27.08 -10.02 -28.91
CA THR A 733 -27.29 -9.98 -30.34
C THR A 733 -28.37 -10.95 -30.80
N THR A 734 -29.00 -10.62 -31.93
CA THR A 734 -29.94 -11.49 -32.64
C THR A 734 -29.75 -11.32 -34.15
N THR A 735 -30.09 -12.34 -34.93
CA THR A 735 -30.15 -12.25 -36.40
C THR A 735 -31.55 -11.89 -36.89
N ASN A 736 -32.56 -11.78 -36.01
CA ASN A 736 -33.93 -11.49 -36.42
C ASN A 736 -34.69 -10.76 -35.31
N LEU A 737 -35.13 -9.52 -35.57
CA LEU A 737 -35.88 -8.72 -34.61
C LEU A 737 -37.32 -9.20 -34.34
N VAL A 738 -37.87 -10.08 -35.19
CA VAL A 738 -39.27 -10.51 -35.10
C VAL A 738 -39.40 -11.89 -34.44
N THR A 739 -38.44 -12.79 -34.70
CA THR A 739 -38.55 -14.21 -34.32
C THR A 739 -37.27 -14.81 -33.73
N GLY A 740 -36.20 -14.03 -33.58
CA GLY A 740 -34.93 -14.51 -33.04
C GLY A 740 -34.86 -14.41 -31.50
N THR A 741 -33.98 -15.22 -30.91
CA THR A 741 -33.63 -15.12 -29.49
C THR A 741 -32.40 -14.23 -29.33
N TRP A 742 -32.43 -13.31 -28.39
CA TRP A 742 -31.27 -12.51 -28.02
C TRP A 742 -30.30 -13.35 -27.18
N SER A 743 -29.00 -13.26 -27.47
CA SER A 743 -27.95 -13.93 -26.70
C SER A 743 -26.63 -13.18 -26.83
N THR A 744 -25.66 -13.43 -25.94
CA THR A 744 -24.31 -12.85 -26.01
C THR A 744 -23.45 -13.43 -27.16
N ASN A 745 -23.93 -14.44 -27.88
CA ASN A 745 -23.16 -15.09 -28.94
C ASN A 745 -22.84 -14.11 -30.08
N GLY A 746 -21.56 -13.98 -30.40
CA GLY A 746 -21.09 -13.16 -31.53
C GLY A 746 -20.81 -11.70 -31.19
N CYS A 747 -20.71 -11.37 -29.89
CA CYS A 747 -19.94 -10.24 -29.39
C CYS A 747 -18.96 -10.74 -28.32
N VAL A 748 -17.77 -10.14 -28.26
CA VAL A 748 -16.79 -10.39 -27.21
C VAL A 748 -16.16 -9.07 -26.80
N GLU A 749 -16.10 -8.80 -25.50
CA GLU A 749 -15.35 -7.66 -24.95
C GLU A 749 -13.86 -7.84 -25.26
N THR A 750 -13.25 -6.85 -25.92
CA THR A 750 -11.86 -6.90 -26.39
C THR A 750 -10.95 -5.88 -25.72
N GLY A 751 -11.51 -4.95 -24.96
CA GLY A 751 -10.75 -4.00 -24.17
C GLY A 751 -11.63 -2.90 -23.59
N ASP A 752 -11.04 -2.17 -22.66
CA ASP A 752 -11.60 -1.02 -21.98
C ASP A 752 -10.66 0.19 -22.10
N ALA A 753 -11.19 1.39 -21.87
CA ALA A 753 -10.43 2.62 -21.81
C ALA A 753 -11.08 3.60 -20.82
N GLU A 754 -10.34 4.08 -19.83
CA GLU A 754 -10.83 5.02 -18.82
C GLU A 754 -11.38 6.31 -19.46
N ILE A 755 -12.58 6.73 -19.02
CA ILE A 755 -13.16 8.04 -19.33
C ILE A 755 -12.83 9.00 -18.19
N ASP A 756 -13.14 8.55 -16.97
CA ASP A 756 -12.88 9.21 -15.69
C ASP A 756 -12.89 8.17 -14.55
N ALA A 757 -12.74 8.62 -13.31
CA ALA A 757 -12.67 7.75 -12.14
C ALA A 757 -13.93 6.88 -11.92
N ALA A 758 -15.08 7.27 -12.47
CA ALA A 758 -16.35 6.57 -12.33
C ALA A 758 -16.73 5.75 -13.56
N PHE A 759 -16.20 6.05 -14.75
CA PHE A 759 -16.58 5.40 -16.00
C PHE A 759 -15.42 5.03 -16.92
N GLU A 760 -15.64 3.97 -17.68
CA GLU A 760 -14.77 3.49 -18.75
C GLU A 760 -15.59 3.29 -20.04
N PHE A 761 -14.93 3.37 -21.18
CA PHE A 761 -15.44 2.82 -22.43
C PHE A 761 -15.13 1.34 -22.49
N VAL A 762 -16.12 0.54 -22.87
CA VAL A 762 -15.96 -0.90 -23.10
C VAL A 762 -16.14 -1.18 -24.58
N THR A 763 -15.14 -1.81 -25.17
CA THR A 763 -15.08 -2.14 -26.59
C THR A 763 -15.41 -3.60 -26.81
N ASN A 764 -16.44 -3.88 -27.62
CA ASN A 764 -16.84 -5.24 -27.97
C ASN A 764 -16.65 -5.50 -29.47
N ALA A 765 -15.83 -6.48 -29.80
CA ALA A 765 -15.71 -6.96 -31.17
C ALA A 765 -16.95 -7.76 -31.58
N VAL A 766 -17.53 -7.40 -32.72
CA VAL A 766 -18.75 -8.02 -33.25
C VAL A 766 -18.39 -9.04 -34.34
N ALA A 767 -18.89 -10.27 -34.21
CA ALA A 767 -18.64 -11.33 -35.18
C ALA A 767 -19.35 -11.07 -36.52
N MET A 768 -18.58 -11.10 -37.61
CA MET A 768 -19.03 -10.92 -39.00
C MET A 768 -19.37 -12.24 -39.71
N ASP A 769 -19.82 -13.25 -38.98
CA ASP A 769 -20.15 -14.59 -39.48
C ASP A 769 -21.57 -14.72 -40.04
N GLN A 770 -22.40 -13.68 -39.90
CA GLN A 770 -23.80 -13.64 -40.34
C GLN A 770 -24.05 -12.50 -41.34
N PRO A 771 -25.01 -12.65 -42.28
CA PRO A 771 -25.33 -11.61 -43.26
C PRO A 771 -25.97 -10.36 -42.64
N HIS A 772 -26.56 -10.49 -41.45
CA HIS A 772 -27.09 -9.39 -40.65
C HIS A 772 -27.10 -9.82 -39.18
N ARG A 773 -26.78 -8.86 -38.31
CA ARG A 773 -26.78 -9.01 -36.85
C ARG A 773 -27.30 -7.70 -36.25
N PHE A 774 -28.09 -7.83 -35.20
CA PHE A 774 -28.68 -6.73 -34.45
C PHE A 774 -28.13 -6.79 -33.03
N LEU A 775 -27.86 -5.63 -32.45
CA LEU A 775 -27.18 -5.51 -31.17
C LEU A 775 -28.05 -4.71 -30.21
N GLN A 776 -27.92 -5.01 -28.94
CA GLN A 776 -28.53 -4.26 -27.86
C GLN A 776 -27.59 -4.32 -26.66
N LEU A 777 -27.37 -3.17 -26.02
CA LEU A 777 -26.79 -3.13 -24.69
C LEU A 777 -27.92 -3.38 -23.69
N LEU A 778 -27.74 -4.40 -22.86
CA LEU A 778 -28.60 -4.70 -21.72
C LEU A 778 -27.84 -4.27 -20.45
N ILE A 779 -28.44 -3.36 -19.69
CA ILE A 779 -27.98 -2.99 -18.35
C ILE A 779 -29.05 -3.47 -17.37
N GLU A 780 -28.66 -4.28 -16.40
CA GLU A 780 -29.54 -4.81 -15.36
C GLU A 780 -29.01 -4.39 -13.99
N MET A 781 -29.93 -4.24 -13.03
CA MET A 781 -29.61 -3.99 -11.63
C MET A 781 -30.23 -5.10 -10.77
N ASP A 782 -29.43 -5.71 -9.90
CA ASP A 782 -29.76 -6.88 -9.07
C ASP A 782 -30.86 -6.67 -8.01
#